data_AF-A0A7Y5BWQ3-F1
#
_entry.id   AF-A0A7Y5BWQ3-F1
#
_cell.length_a   1.000
_cell.length_b   1.000
_cell.length_c   1.000
_cell.angle_alpha   90.00
_cell.angle_beta   90.00
_cell.angle_gamma   90.00
#
_symmetry.space_group_name_H-M   'P 1'
#
loop_
_entity.id
_entity.type
_entity.pdbx_description
1 polymer ?
#
loop_
_entity_poly.entity_id
_entity_poly.type
_entity_poly.pdbx_seq_one_letter_code
_entity_poly.pdbx_strand_id
1 'polypeptide(L)'
;MNELTHPQVQQLLARQAEVLSETEKAQVNAHLETCAACRGEVHALHELETRLRGGLHRRWDFVRTPNLHTAPALETYSKRKLMQKQTFRFVRFAFLTALLVLVLVGSLDWFLSTPTNKPDVTTSVQTPALDQVTTPVNEMLAVPDGWLVYSSNREGKMEIYLTDASGREEINLSNSSDDTYQPIWSPDGQQIAFMSNRNGDFQIFVMKANGTEITQLTNRTQLSEISFCSNKVPIRNVQFDKGGYFGLSWSPNGETLVATLPMSIDGNMFEPLFLIRTDGSGITQLTQGNDILSHWSPDGEQILFYRLADCDGEGHDLFSIYPDGTGLTNLTRDSALTYTDFVWSPDSLKIAYLVTNIDQNGEKYSELRVMDRSGANPIPLYREPVPQKITYSGSVAWSPDGKTLAFVMPGDNDTLMHLINPDGTNLRPLTTAADHYFDLDWSPDGNWIAFMAGIDTPMLYVLDVRNAPSLPDEWIRLTPPNTQNFGVSWRPTPVDLNEVTHAEPSIPPQITTIQMFDEQNGWGMATNFTSGLLLHTQDGGQTWQSVTPEGASYINHYFMLDAQTAWVYLAAHDNLVPEDQLLRTQDGGQSWQRFEVPFVHSIELQFQDAEQGWVLDNRQCDYGEGNCESNFGLYQAYQTSDGGETWNLMKMNAPNDPIVSLSFIPSKQLWFRDTTMAWVGGKTITSDLAIPLFVTHDNGQTWQEKQVPIIRHQTSVAFTDGITYSFPIILSDELIYQVATYRASEDGVSSFPVPAFLVTRDGGESWALNPMPDSWNGEIDFVSPLEAFAICGNALCVSHDGAQTWETLTSTLDFTETDSHHIKMDFVSPTTGWAVEYKPDTQMRWILYQTTDGGQTWTEISPVILP
;
A
#
# COMPACT_ATOMS: atom_id res chain seq x y z
N MET A 1 -6.41 29.01 53.24
CA MET A 1 -5.93 28.73 54.61
C MET A 1 -5.61 27.27 54.88
N ASN A 2 -5.76 26.33 53.95
CA ASN A 2 -5.14 25.01 54.06
C ASN A 2 -4.21 24.82 52.87
N GLU A 3 -2.99 25.33 52.95
CA GLU A 3 -1.95 25.02 51.96
C GLU A 3 -1.58 23.55 52.10
N LEU A 4 -1.71 22.77 51.02
CA LEU A 4 -1.31 21.37 50.99
C LEU A 4 0.20 21.28 51.20
N THR A 5 0.63 20.38 52.08
CA THR A 5 2.06 20.09 52.29
C THR A 5 2.58 19.16 51.20
N HIS A 6 3.87 19.22 50.91
CA HIS A 6 4.55 18.39 49.89
C HIS A 6 4.21 16.88 49.98
N PRO A 7 4.14 16.24 51.17
CA PRO A 7 3.74 14.83 51.29
C PRO A 7 2.26 14.57 50.99
N GLN A 8 1.38 15.55 51.20
CA GLN A 8 -0.04 15.42 50.90
C GLN A 8 -0.27 15.46 49.38
N VAL A 9 0.50 16.28 48.66
CA VAL A 9 0.46 16.31 47.18
C VAL A 9 0.98 15.01 46.59
N GLN A 10 2.06 14.42 47.15
CA GLN A 10 2.52 13.08 46.75
C GLN A 10 1.47 11.98 46.98
N GLN A 11 0.74 12.02 48.11
CA GLN A 11 -0.36 11.07 48.36
C GLN A 11 -1.53 11.24 47.37
N LEU A 12 -1.84 12.48 46.94
CA LEU A 12 -2.89 12.73 45.96
C LEU A 12 -2.49 12.31 44.55
N LEU A 13 -1.24 12.57 44.15
CA LEU A 13 -0.70 12.13 42.85
C LEU A 13 -0.63 10.60 42.75
N ALA A 14 -0.30 9.91 43.84
CA ALA A 14 -0.30 8.44 43.89
C ALA A 14 -1.69 7.80 43.75
N ARG A 15 -2.78 8.57 43.88
CA ARG A 15 -4.17 8.06 43.76
C ARG A 15 -4.68 7.98 42.31
N GLN A 16 -3.87 8.35 41.32
CA GLN A 16 -4.21 8.47 39.89
C GLN A 16 -5.35 9.49 39.62
N ALA A 17 -5.23 10.27 38.55
CA ALA A 17 -5.96 11.54 38.35
C ALA A 17 -7.50 11.42 38.25
N GLU A 18 -8.07 10.23 38.15
CA GLU A 18 -9.51 10.00 37.92
C GLU A 18 -10.38 10.00 39.19
N VAL A 19 -9.80 10.01 40.40
CA VAL A 19 -10.56 9.95 41.67
C VAL A 19 -10.52 11.28 42.47
N LEU A 20 -9.95 12.34 41.90
CA LEU A 20 -9.87 13.66 42.54
C LEU A 20 -11.07 14.54 42.19
N SER A 21 -11.65 15.23 43.17
CA SER A 21 -12.67 16.26 42.88
C SER A 21 -12.04 17.48 42.18
N GLU A 22 -12.84 18.25 41.44
CA GLU A 22 -12.35 19.45 40.73
C GLU A 22 -11.67 20.47 41.67
N THR A 23 -12.14 20.56 42.92
CA THR A 23 -11.53 21.41 43.95
C THR A 23 -10.15 20.90 44.36
N GLU A 24 -9.94 19.59 44.45
CA GLU A 24 -8.65 18.98 44.77
C GLU A 24 -7.68 19.09 43.58
N LYS A 25 -8.17 18.92 42.34
CA LYS A 25 -7.38 19.14 41.13
C LYS A 25 -6.85 20.56 41.05
N ALA A 26 -7.70 21.56 41.32
CA ALA A 26 -7.27 22.96 41.35
C ALA A 26 -6.22 23.24 42.43
N GLN A 27 -6.32 22.62 43.61
CA GLN A 27 -5.34 22.77 44.69
C GLN A 27 -4.01 22.08 44.40
N VAL A 28 -4.03 20.91 43.75
CA VAL A 28 -2.81 20.21 43.29
C VAL A 28 -2.12 21.01 42.19
N ASN A 29 -2.85 21.53 41.21
CA ASN A 29 -2.30 22.35 40.13
C ASN A 29 -1.65 23.64 40.67
N ALA A 30 -2.30 24.34 41.59
CA ALA A 30 -1.74 25.53 42.23
C ALA A 30 -0.45 25.23 43.03
N HIS A 31 -0.32 24.03 43.62
CA HIS A 31 0.90 23.62 44.31
C HIS A 31 2.02 23.21 43.34
N LEU A 32 1.69 22.58 42.20
CA LEU A 32 2.66 22.20 41.16
C LEU A 32 3.28 23.42 40.46
N GLU A 33 2.56 24.53 40.35
CA GLU A 33 3.11 25.78 39.80
C GLU A 33 4.26 26.33 40.65
N THR A 34 4.21 26.13 41.97
CA THR A 34 5.15 26.72 42.93
C THR A 34 6.21 25.75 43.45
N CYS A 35 6.01 24.43 43.31
CA CYS A 35 6.93 23.41 43.82
C CYS A 35 7.69 22.65 42.71
N ALA A 36 9.00 22.91 42.58
CA ALA A 36 9.86 22.29 41.56
C ALA A 36 10.11 20.78 41.77
N ALA A 37 10.19 20.31 43.03
CA ALA A 37 10.44 18.90 43.34
C ALA A 37 9.21 18.00 43.04
N CYS A 38 7.99 18.44 43.39
CA CYS A 38 6.75 17.77 42.98
C CYS A 38 6.60 17.68 41.45
N ARG A 39 6.99 18.72 40.70
CA ARG A 39 6.97 18.68 39.22
C ARG A 39 7.89 17.60 38.66
N GLY A 40 9.07 17.41 39.25
CA GLY A 40 10.01 16.36 38.86
C GLY A 40 9.46 14.94 39.05
N GLU A 41 8.69 14.70 40.12
CA GLU A 41 8.06 13.41 40.36
C GLU A 41 6.86 13.13 39.43
N VAL A 42 6.07 14.14 39.08
CA VAL A 42 4.97 13.99 38.10
C VAL A 42 5.53 13.64 36.72
N HIS A 43 6.64 14.27 36.32
CA HIS A 43 7.32 13.96 35.06
C HIS A 43 7.86 12.52 35.06
N ALA A 44 8.40 12.06 36.18
CA ALA A 44 8.87 10.68 36.34
C ALA A 44 7.72 9.66 36.34
N LEU A 45 6.56 9.98 36.93
CA LEU A 45 5.34 9.15 36.88
C LEU A 45 4.75 9.09 35.48
N HIS A 46 4.75 10.19 34.72
CA HIS A 46 4.30 10.21 33.33
C HIS A 46 5.25 9.41 32.42
N GLU A 47 6.57 9.52 32.62
CA GLU A 47 7.54 8.64 31.95
C GLU A 47 7.34 7.17 32.34
N LEU A 48 7.03 6.87 33.60
CA LEU A 48 6.76 5.50 34.05
C LEU A 48 5.43 4.97 33.47
N GLU A 49 4.39 5.79 33.39
CA GLU A 49 3.09 5.44 32.80
C GLU A 49 3.20 5.25 31.29
N THR A 50 3.99 6.08 30.60
CA THR A 50 4.31 5.93 29.17
C THR A 50 5.11 4.64 28.93
N ARG A 51 6.05 4.32 29.83
CA ARG A 51 6.81 3.05 29.81
C ARG A 51 5.96 1.83 30.17
N LEU A 52 4.98 1.96 31.07
CA LEU A 52 4.05 0.88 31.41
C LEU A 52 3.01 0.67 30.28
N ARG A 53 2.51 1.73 29.63
CA ARG A 53 1.64 1.63 28.43
C ARG A 53 2.38 1.06 27.22
N GLY A 54 3.67 1.39 27.06
CA GLY A 54 4.50 0.81 26.00
C GLY A 54 4.99 -0.62 26.31
N GLY A 55 5.10 -0.99 27.59
CA GLY A 55 5.72 -2.24 28.03
C GLY A 55 4.77 -3.36 28.49
N LEU A 56 3.52 -3.07 28.84
CA LEU A 56 2.57 -4.06 29.36
C LEU A 56 1.42 -4.31 28.38
N HIS A 57 1.24 -5.60 28.10
CA HIS A 57 -0.01 -6.23 27.67
C HIS A 57 -0.26 -6.51 26.18
N ARG A 58 0.84 -6.70 25.46
CA ARG A 58 1.08 -7.91 24.61
C ARG A 58 1.17 -9.23 25.43
N ARG A 59 0.59 -9.29 26.64
CA ARG A 59 0.61 -10.46 27.55
C ARG A 59 -0.65 -10.48 28.42
N TRP A 60 -1.62 -11.27 27.99
CA TRP A 60 -2.67 -11.91 28.80
C TRP A 60 -3.69 -10.99 29.47
N ASP A 61 -4.90 -11.00 28.93
CA ASP A 61 -6.09 -10.50 29.59
C ASP A 61 -6.82 -11.62 30.38
N PHE A 62 -7.24 -11.20 31.58
CA PHE A 62 -8.21 -11.78 32.50
C PHE A 62 -7.85 -12.90 33.49
N VAL A 63 -7.58 -12.47 34.72
CA VAL A 63 -8.03 -13.16 35.94
C VAL A 63 -8.81 -12.18 36.86
N ARG A 64 -10.13 -12.40 36.88
CA ARG A 64 -11.10 -12.34 38.00
C ARG A 64 -11.56 -11.01 38.60
N THR A 65 -12.86 -11.00 38.90
CA THR A 65 -13.43 -10.40 40.13
C THR A 65 -13.94 -11.47 41.11
N PRO A 66 -14.07 -11.15 42.42
CA PRO A 66 -13.89 -12.14 43.49
C PRO A 66 -15.00 -12.23 44.57
N ASN A 67 -14.96 -13.37 45.27
CA ASN A 67 -15.30 -13.66 46.68
C ASN A 67 -16.76 -13.89 47.13
N LEU A 68 -17.05 -15.13 47.58
CA LEU A 68 -17.33 -15.43 49.00
C LEU A 68 -17.29 -16.96 49.34
N HIS A 69 -16.25 -17.31 50.13
CA HIS A 69 -16.10 -18.31 51.20
C HIS A 69 -16.32 -19.86 51.09
N THR A 70 -15.30 -20.53 51.66
CA THR A 70 -15.11 -21.89 52.24
C THR A 70 -14.80 -23.10 51.34
N ALA A 71 -13.59 -23.64 51.55
CA ALA A 71 -12.93 -24.82 50.97
C ALA A 71 -13.28 -26.14 51.69
N PRO A 72 -12.66 -27.33 51.45
CA PRO A 72 -11.85 -27.84 50.32
C PRO A 72 -12.25 -29.28 49.85
N ALA A 73 -12.30 -29.57 48.55
CA ALA A 73 -12.11 -30.92 47.95
C ALA A 73 -12.38 -30.88 46.43
N LEU A 74 -11.78 -31.81 45.67
CA LEU A 74 -11.78 -32.00 44.20
C LEU A 74 -10.55 -31.34 43.55
N GLU A 75 -9.43 -32.03 43.25
CA GLU A 75 -9.29 -33.34 42.60
C GLU A 75 -10.18 -33.45 41.36
N THR A 76 -9.63 -33.04 40.20
CA THR A 76 -9.81 -33.56 38.82
C THR A 76 -9.71 -32.39 37.82
N TYR A 77 -8.50 -32.03 37.36
CA TYR A 77 -8.20 -31.65 35.96
C TYR A 77 -6.72 -31.20 35.80
N SER A 78 -5.82 -32.18 35.73
CA SER A 78 -4.46 -32.02 35.18
C SER A 78 -4.11 -33.24 34.32
N LYS A 79 -4.96 -33.54 33.35
CA LYS A 79 -4.67 -34.48 32.25
C LYS A 79 -5.39 -34.02 30.99
N ARG A 80 -4.70 -33.28 30.13
CA ARG A 80 -4.78 -33.29 28.63
C ARG A 80 -4.16 -32.00 28.06
N LYS A 81 -2.84 -31.86 28.23
CA LYS A 81 -1.97 -31.17 27.25
C LYS A 81 -0.52 -31.60 27.52
N LEU A 82 -0.30 -32.89 27.32
CA LEU A 82 1.03 -33.50 27.24
C LEU A 82 0.92 -34.61 26.20
N MET A 83 0.93 -34.23 24.92
CA MET A 83 1.18 -35.07 23.73
C MET A 83 1.08 -34.17 22.48
N GLN A 84 2.17 -33.47 22.16
CA GLN A 84 2.62 -33.11 20.78
C GLN A 84 3.73 -32.06 20.88
N LYS A 85 4.92 -32.50 21.32
CA LYS A 85 6.23 -31.94 20.96
C LYS A 85 7.34 -32.80 21.58
N GLN A 86 7.33 -34.10 21.28
CA GLN A 86 8.50 -34.99 21.40
C GLN A 86 8.31 -36.17 20.45
N THR A 87 8.62 -35.97 19.16
CA THR A 87 8.97 -37.04 18.21
C THR A 87 9.49 -36.43 16.91
N PHE A 88 10.69 -35.85 16.95
CA PHE A 88 11.49 -35.57 15.75
C PHE A 88 12.96 -35.95 16.01
N ARG A 89 13.15 -37.21 16.40
CA ARG A 89 14.36 -38.03 16.22
C ARG A 89 13.83 -39.45 16.09
N PHE A 90 14.15 -40.15 14.99
CA PHE A 90 13.62 -41.44 14.51
C PHE A 90 12.55 -41.41 13.39
N VAL A 91 12.81 -40.72 12.28
CA VAL A 91 12.37 -41.16 10.94
C VAL A 91 13.55 -41.02 9.97
N ARG A 92 14.56 -41.87 10.16
CA ARG A 92 15.67 -42.09 9.20
C ARG A 92 15.79 -43.57 8.79
N PHE A 93 14.75 -44.38 9.01
CA PHE A 93 14.81 -45.84 8.77
C PHE A 93 13.55 -46.49 8.14
N ALA A 94 12.55 -45.72 7.71
CA ALA A 94 11.33 -46.28 7.08
C ALA A 94 11.05 -45.79 5.64
N PHE A 95 11.84 -44.85 5.12
CA PHE A 95 11.72 -44.40 3.71
C PHE A 95 12.65 -45.15 2.74
N LEU A 96 13.52 -46.04 3.25
CA LEU A 96 14.44 -46.86 2.46
C LEU A 96 13.90 -48.24 2.08
N THR A 97 12.68 -48.61 2.50
CA THR A 97 12.05 -49.91 2.19
C THR A 97 10.82 -49.83 1.28
N ALA A 98 10.21 -48.66 1.09
CA ALA A 98 9.10 -48.48 0.13
C ALA A 98 9.59 -48.10 -1.29
N LEU A 99 10.76 -47.45 -1.40
CA LEU A 99 11.38 -47.16 -2.70
C LEU A 99 12.09 -48.37 -3.33
N LEU A 100 12.32 -49.43 -2.54
CA LEU A 100 13.01 -50.65 -2.97
C LEU A 100 12.06 -51.72 -3.55
N VAL A 101 10.74 -51.54 -3.44
CA VAL A 101 9.72 -52.47 -3.99
C VAL A 101 9.16 -51.99 -5.34
N LEU A 102 9.21 -50.69 -5.64
CA LEU A 102 8.79 -50.14 -6.94
C LEU A 102 9.91 -50.14 -8.00
N VAL A 103 11.16 -50.39 -7.60
CA VAL A 103 12.31 -50.58 -8.52
C VAL A 103 12.54 -52.08 -8.84
N LEU A 104 11.80 -53.00 -8.21
CA LEU A 104 11.95 -54.46 -8.40
C LEU A 104 10.85 -55.13 -9.25
N VAL A 105 9.91 -54.37 -9.84
CA VAL A 105 8.89 -54.91 -10.79
C VAL A 105 9.06 -54.34 -12.21
N GLY A 106 10.06 -53.48 -12.41
CA GLY A 106 10.32 -52.79 -13.68
C GLY A 106 11.55 -53.29 -14.45
N SER A 107 11.90 -54.58 -14.37
CA SER A 107 12.92 -55.16 -15.26
C SER A 107 12.92 -56.69 -15.20
N LEU A 108 12.21 -57.34 -16.12
CA LEU A 108 12.60 -58.54 -16.88
C LEU A 108 11.35 -59.07 -17.60
N ASP A 109 11.21 -58.77 -18.89
CA ASP A 109 10.96 -59.81 -19.89
C ASP A 109 11.06 -59.21 -21.29
N TRP A 110 12.26 -59.36 -21.85
CA TRP A 110 12.50 -59.35 -23.29
C TRP A 110 13.20 -60.68 -23.57
N PHE A 111 12.62 -61.56 -24.40
CA PHE A 111 13.30 -62.35 -25.45
C PHE A 111 12.33 -63.35 -26.16
N LEU A 112 12.08 -63.08 -27.45
CA LEU A 112 11.77 -64.00 -28.59
C LEU A 112 10.44 -64.82 -28.57
N SER A 113 9.68 -64.98 -29.66
CA SER A 113 10.03 -65.20 -31.07
C SER A 113 8.83 -65.02 -32.02
N THR A 114 9.15 -64.80 -33.30
CA THR A 114 8.39 -64.39 -34.50
C THR A 114 7.47 -65.48 -35.13
N PRO A 115 6.99 -65.33 -36.39
CA PRO A 115 5.70 -64.78 -36.84
C PRO A 115 4.80 -65.86 -37.50
N THR A 116 3.62 -65.52 -38.04
CA THR A 116 3.17 -65.83 -39.42
C THR A 116 1.64 -65.91 -39.63
N ASN A 117 1.25 -65.46 -40.84
CA ASN A 117 0.10 -65.86 -41.65
C ASN A 117 -1.26 -65.15 -41.52
N LYS A 118 -1.42 -64.13 -42.38
CA LYS A 118 -2.61 -63.89 -43.22
C LYS A 118 -2.78 -65.06 -44.24
N PRO A 119 -3.98 -65.40 -44.75
CA PRO A 119 -4.59 -64.56 -45.81
C PRO A 119 -6.13 -64.49 -45.89
N ASP A 120 -6.55 -63.48 -46.68
CA ASP A 120 -7.67 -63.35 -47.62
C ASP A 120 -9.14 -63.63 -47.24
N VAL A 121 -9.96 -62.57 -47.16
CA VAL A 121 -10.85 -61.99 -48.23
C VAL A 121 -12.08 -62.86 -48.52
N THR A 122 -13.26 -62.39 -48.12
CA THR A 122 -14.41 -62.24 -49.03
C THR A 122 -15.50 -61.36 -48.41
N THR A 123 -16.08 -60.56 -49.29
CA THR A 123 -16.91 -59.39 -49.09
C THR A 123 -18.40 -59.69 -48.89
N SER A 124 -19.09 -58.68 -48.38
CA SER A 124 -20.54 -58.39 -48.44
C SER A 124 -21.43 -59.03 -47.37
N VAL A 125 -21.86 -58.19 -46.40
CA VAL A 125 -23.24 -57.68 -46.29
C VAL A 125 -23.16 -56.35 -45.51
N GLN A 126 -23.71 -55.27 -46.07
CA GLN A 126 -23.96 -54.02 -45.35
C GLN A 126 -25.32 -54.09 -44.63
N THR A 127 -25.35 -53.70 -43.34
CA THR A 127 -26.36 -52.87 -42.59
C THR A 127 -26.46 -53.31 -41.12
N PRO A 128 -26.75 -52.40 -40.16
CA PRO A 128 -26.27 -51.03 -39.94
C PRO A 128 -25.27 -50.97 -38.76
N ALA A 129 -24.49 -49.88 -38.67
CA ALA A 129 -23.73 -49.60 -37.46
C ALA A 129 -24.70 -49.26 -36.31
N LEU A 130 -24.51 -49.94 -35.19
CA LEU A 130 -25.11 -49.65 -33.90
C LEU A 130 -24.63 -48.27 -33.46
N ASP A 131 -25.57 -47.38 -33.11
CA ASP A 131 -25.28 -46.05 -32.59
C ASP A 131 -24.20 -46.12 -31.50
N GLN A 132 -23.11 -45.37 -31.71
CA GLN A 132 -22.24 -45.02 -30.60
C GLN A 132 -23.08 -44.17 -29.66
N VAL A 133 -23.38 -44.72 -28.48
CA VAL A 133 -23.74 -43.92 -27.32
C VAL A 133 -22.49 -43.11 -26.98
N THR A 134 -22.34 -41.95 -27.61
CA THR A 134 -21.50 -40.87 -27.10
C THR A 134 -22.22 -40.36 -25.86
N THR A 135 -21.85 -40.88 -24.69
CA THR A 135 -22.06 -40.13 -23.44
C THR A 135 -21.30 -38.81 -23.59
N PRO A 136 -21.94 -37.63 -23.49
CA PRO A 136 -21.20 -36.39 -23.41
C PRO A 136 -20.53 -36.37 -22.03
N VAL A 137 -19.21 -36.60 -22.01
CA VAL A 137 -18.37 -36.19 -20.88
C VAL A 137 -17.98 -34.75 -21.18
N ASN A 138 -18.85 -33.83 -20.79
CA ASN A 138 -18.58 -32.40 -20.56
C ASN A 138 -19.86 -31.72 -20.07
N GLU A 139 -20.32 -32.06 -18.86
CA GLU A 139 -20.97 -31.04 -18.04
C GLU A 139 -19.84 -30.22 -17.43
N MET A 140 -19.41 -29.19 -18.17
CA MET A 140 -18.55 -28.14 -17.63
C MET A 140 -19.36 -27.46 -16.54
N LEU A 141 -18.88 -27.49 -15.28
CA LEU A 141 -19.45 -26.67 -14.20
C LEU A 141 -19.59 -25.23 -14.73
N ALA A 142 -20.78 -24.64 -14.61
CA ALA A 142 -20.97 -23.25 -15.01
C ALA A 142 -20.01 -22.37 -14.19
N VAL A 143 -19.20 -21.56 -14.86
CA VAL A 143 -18.28 -20.62 -14.23
C VAL A 143 -18.95 -19.25 -14.27
N PRO A 144 -19.04 -18.51 -13.16
CA PRO A 144 -19.54 -17.14 -13.18
C PRO A 144 -18.60 -16.26 -14.00
N ASP A 145 -19.17 -15.26 -14.68
CA ASP A 145 -18.43 -14.30 -15.50
C ASP A 145 -18.76 -12.87 -15.06
N GLY A 146 -17.87 -11.93 -15.37
CA GLY A 146 -17.95 -10.55 -14.97
C GLY A 146 -17.07 -10.21 -13.77
N TRP A 147 -17.15 -8.95 -13.38
CA TRP A 147 -16.20 -8.31 -12.46
C TRP A 147 -16.92 -7.71 -11.27
N LEU A 148 -16.33 -7.83 -10.10
CA LEU A 148 -16.87 -7.30 -8.84
C LEU A 148 -15.88 -6.36 -8.20
N VAL A 149 -16.39 -5.25 -7.66
CA VAL A 149 -15.62 -4.35 -6.79
C VAL A 149 -16.12 -4.49 -5.36
N TYR A 150 -15.21 -4.35 -4.41
CA TYR A 150 -15.53 -4.43 -2.97
C TYR A 150 -14.41 -3.77 -2.16
N SER A 151 -14.69 -3.43 -0.91
CA SER A 151 -13.65 -2.96 0.03
C SER A 151 -13.11 -4.12 0.86
N SER A 152 -11.81 -4.15 1.16
CA SER A 152 -11.12 -5.21 1.90
C SER A 152 -10.00 -4.64 2.77
N ASN A 153 -9.85 -5.16 4.00
CA ASN A 153 -8.77 -4.75 4.92
C ASN A 153 -7.52 -5.63 4.91
N ARG A 154 -7.38 -6.51 3.91
CA ARG A 154 -6.41 -7.61 3.93
C ARG A 154 -4.94 -7.18 4.07
N GLU A 155 -4.61 -5.96 3.66
CA GLU A 155 -3.27 -5.36 3.78
C GLU A 155 -3.14 -4.43 5.02
N GLY A 156 -4.05 -4.57 5.98
CA GLY A 156 -4.01 -3.88 7.28
C GLY A 156 -4.77 -2.54 7.33
N LYS A 157 -5.32 -2.09 6.20
CA LYS A 157 -6.16 -0.88 6.04
C LYS A 157 -7.23 -1.14 4.98
N MET A 158 -8.31 -0.36 4.95
CA MET A 158 -9.41 -0.60 4.01
C MET A 158 -9.09 -0.07 2.61
N GLU A 159 -9.11 -0.97 1.63
CA GLU A 159 -8.80 -0.69 0.23
C GLU A 159 -9.85 -1.25 -0.71
N ILE A 160 -9.97 -0.67 -1.91
CA ILE A 160 -10.90 -1.15 -2.95
C ILE A 160 -10.19 -2.23 -3.75
N TYR A 161 -10.84 -3.36 -3.94
CA TYR A 161 -10.37 -4.46 -4.76
C TYR A 161 -11.35 -4.73 -5.89
N LEU A 162 -10.80 -5.17 -7.02
CA LEU A 162 -11.50 -5.68 -8.18
C LEU A 162 -11.18 -7.17 -8.29
N THR A 163 -12.17 -8.02 -8.53
CA THR A 163 -11.95 -9.45 -8.77
C THR A 163 -12.88 -9.95 -9.86
N ASP A 164 -12.43 -10.95 -10.63
CA ASP A 164 -13.33 -11.68 -11.51
C ASP A 164 -14.26 -12.59 -10.69
N ALA A 165 -15.47 -12.84 -11.19
CA ALA A 165 -16.48 -13.59 -10.46
C ALA A 165 -16.11 -15.07 -10.21
N SER A 166 -15.11 -15.61 -10.90
CA SER A 166 -14.55 -16.95 -10.70
C SER A 166 -13.39 -16.97 -9.69
N GLY A 167 -12.89 -15.81 -9.26
CA GLY A 167 -11.84 -15.63 -8.25
C GLY A 167 -10.43 -15.97 -8.73
N ARG A 168 -10.15 -15.88 -10.04
CA ARG A 168 -8.84 -16.21 -10.62
C ARG A 168 -7.91 -15.00 -10.69
N GLU A 169 -8.49 -13.81 -10.76
CA GLU A 169 -7.85 -12.51 -10.91
C GLU A 169 -8.39 -11.57 -9.83
N GLU A 170 -7.47 -10.82 -9.25
CA GLU A 170 -7.74 -9.85 -8.22
C GLU A 170 -6.73 -8.70 -8.32
N ILE A 171 -7.21 -7.47 -8.17
CA ILE A 171 -6.43 -6.25 -8.34
C ILE A 171 -6.83 -5.28 -7.21
N ASN A 172 -5.85 -4.80 -6.43
CA ASN A 172 -6.06 -3.68 -5.50
C ASN A 172 -6.22 -2.40 -6.31
N LEU A 173 -7.40 -1.77 -6.30
CA LEU A 173 -7.73 -0.60 -7.10
C LEU A 173 -7.38 0.76 -6.47
N SER A 174 -7.10 0.84 -5.17
CA SER A 174 -6.89 2.12 -4.50
C SER A 174 -5.44 2.43 -4.15
N ASN A 175 -4.65 1.42 -3.76
CA ASN A 175 -3.23 1.48 -3.37
C ASN A 175 -2.80 2.83 -2.75
N SER A 176 -3.37 3.20 -1.60
CA SER A 176 -3.09 4.48 -0.92
C SER A 176 -2.92 4.32 0.57
N SER A 177 -2.18 5.20 1.25
CA SER A 177 -2.01 5.19 2.72
C SER A 177 -3.31 5.34 3.53
N ASP A 178 -4.42 5.62 2.86
CA ASP A 178 -5.68 6.08 3.39
C ASP A 178 -6.78 5.02 3.26
N ASP A 179 -7.78 5.07 4.13
CA ASP A 179 -8.90 4.15 4.06
C ASP A 179 -9.86 4.53 2.94
N THR A 180 -10.32 3.52 2.21
CA THR A 180 -11.30 3.63 1.13
C THR A 180 -12.43 2.61 1.30
N TYR A 181 -13.66 3.05 1.06
CA TYR A 181 -14.87 2.28 1.35
C TYR A 181 -15.92 2.38 0.25
N GLN A 182 -16.84 1.41 0.27
CA GLN A 182 -18.09 1.37 -0.49
C GLN A 182 -17.92 1.71 -1.99
N PRO A 183 -17.12 0.93 -2.73
CA PRO A 183 -17.02 1.11 -4.17
C PRO A 183 -18.34 0.72 -4.83
N ILE A 184 -18.80 1.52 -5.79
CA ILE A 184 -19.96 1.19 -6.63
C ILE A 184 -19.64 1.45 -8.11
N TRP A 185 -20.08 0.53 -8.96
CA TRP A 185 -19.96 0.72 -10.41
C TRP A 185 -20.90 1.81 -10.92
N SER A 186 -20.40 2.61 -11.85
CA SER A 186 -21.23 3.43 -12.72
C SER A 186 -22.13 2.57 -13.61
N PRO A 187 -23.28 3.09 -14.09
CA PRO A 187 -24.24 2.31 -14.88
C PRO A 187 -23.68 1.77 -16.20
N ASP A 188 -22.69 2.47 -16.78
CA ASP A 188 -22.00 2.04 -17.99
C ASP A 188 -20.80 1.11 -17.72
N GLY A 189 -20.51 0.83 -16.45
CA GLY A 189 -19.40 -0.01 -16.01
C GLY A 189 -18.02 0.54 -16.34
N GLN A 190 -17.85 1.83 -16.64
CA GLN A 190 -16.56 2.43 -17.02
C GLN A 190 -15.85 3.12 -15.86
N GLN A 191 -16.59 3.47 -14.81
CA GLN A 191 -16.11 4.19 -13.64
C GLN A 191 -16.58 3.53 -12.34
N ILE A 192 -15.84 3.77 -11.27
CA ILE A 192 -16.14 3.33 -9.90
C ILE A 192 -16.15 4.58 -9.01
N ALA A 193 -17.25 4.81 -8.31
CA ALA A 193 -17.32 5.83 -7.27
C ALA A 193 -17.04 5.19 -5.92
N PHE A 194 -16.35 5.91 -5.05
CA PHE A 194 -15.96 5.42 -3.74
C PHE A 194 -15.69 6.55 -2.77
N MET A 195 -15.48 6.18 -1.52
CA MET A 195 -15.18 7.12 -0.44
C MET A 195 -13.75 6.97 0.01
N SER A 196 -13.08 8.09 0.31
CA SER A 196 -11.70 8.05 0.83
C SER A 196 -11.41 9.17 1.81
N ASN A 197 -10.60 8.88 2.82
CA ASN A 197 -10.11 9.86 3.81
C ASN A 197 -8.71 10.43 3.50
N ARG A 198 -8.24 10.32 2.24
CA ARG A 198 -6.94 10.84 1.73
C ARG A 198 -6.53 12.24 2.17
N ASN A 199 -7.51 13.08 2.51
CA ASN A 199 -7.30 14.47 2.91
C ASN A 199 -7.76 14.77 4.35
N GLY A 200 -7.82 13.74 5.20
CA GLY A 200 -8.20 13.83 6.62
C GLY A 200 -9.67 13.49 6.92
N ASP A 201 -10.59 13.97 6.09
CA ASP A 201 -12.05 13.70 6.15
C ASP A 201 -12.49 12.84 4.97
N PHE A 202 -13.54 12.00 5.12
CA PHE A 202 -14.07 11.22 3.99
C PHE A 202 -14.68 12.14 2.93
N GLN A 203 -14.24 11.96 1.70
CA GLN A 203 -14.74 12.65 0.50
C GLN A 203 -15.13 11.61 -0.56
N ILE A 204 -15.94 12.03 -1.53
CA ILE A 204 -16.34 11.21 -2.65
C ILE A 204 -15.32 11.36 -3.78
N PHE A 205 -14.87 10.22 -4.28
CA PHE A 205 -13.94 10.09 -5.40
C PHE A 205 -14.57 9.23 -6.48
N VAL A 206 -14.08 9.42 -7.71
CA VAL A 206 -14.36 8.55 -8.84
C VAL A 206 -13.04 8.16 -9.49
N MET A 207 -12.98 6.94 -10.00
CA MET A 207 -11.88 6.43 -10.82
C MET A 207 -12.43 5.67 -12.02
N LYS A 208 -11.59 5.43 -13.02
CA LYS A 208 -11.90 4.49 -14.10
C LYS A 208 -12.00 3.06 -13.58
N ALA A 209 -12.65 2.19 -14.34
CA ALA A 209 -12.82 0.76 -14.07
C ALA A 209 -11.50 0.03 -13.75
N ASN A 210 -10.40 0.49 -14.34
CA ASN A 210 -9.04 -0.04 -14.16
C ASN A 210 -8.27 0.61 -12.99
N GLY A 211 -8.92 1.45 -12.17
CA GLY A 211 -8.31 2.14 -11.03
C GLY A 211 -7.58 3.44 -11.37
N THR A 212 -7.46 3.80 -12.65
CA THR A 212 -6.77 5.04 -13.07
C THR A 212 -7.66 6.29 -12.99
N GLU A 213 -7.07 7.46 -13.20
CA GLU A 213 -7.79 8.76 -13.26
C GLU A 213 -8.64 9.08 -12.02
N ILE A 214 -8.09 8.77 -10.84
CA ILE A 214 -8.73 9.09 -9.56
C ILE A 214 -8.96 10.61 -9.46
N THR A 215 -10.23 11.00 -9.35
CA THR A 215 -10.67 12.39 -9.25
C THR A 215 -11.47 12.59 -7.98
N GLN A 216 -11.09 13.57 -7.17
CA GLN A 216 -11.87 14.00 -6.01
C GLN A 216 -13.05 14.85 -6.46
N LEU A 217 -14.28 14.44 -6.13
CA LEU A 217 -15.48 15.18 -6.52
C LEU A 217 -15.94 16.19 -5.47
N THR A 218 -15.69 15.89 -4.18
CA THR A 218 -16.15 16.74 -3.08
C THR A 218 -14.98 17.30 -2.28
N ASN A 219 -15.05 18.58 -1.91
CA ASN A 219 -14.18 19.15 -0.90
C ASN A 219 -14.92 20.19 -0.02
N ARG A 220 -14.27 20.60 1.07
CA ARG A 220 -14.82 21.55 2.06
C ARG A 220 -15.06 22.97 1.53
N THR A 221 -14.30 23.42 0.53
CA THR A 221 -14.36 24.79 -0.01
C THR A 221 -15.41 24.99 -1.10
N GLN A 222 -15.99 23.91 -1.63
CA GLN A 222 -17.07 24.00 -2.64
C GLN A 222 -18.41 24.52 -2.06
N LEU A 223 -18.59 24.49 -0.74
CA LEU A 223 -19.78 24.97 -0.05
C LEU A 223 -19.44 26.16 0.85
N SER A 224 -20.21 27.25 0.78
CA SER A 224 -20.08 28.36 1.74
C SER A 224 -20.96 28.20 2.98
N GLU A 225 -22.12 27.54 2.81
CA GLU A 225 -23.13 27.30 3.83
C GLU A 225 -23.90 26.01 3.52
N ILE A 226 -24.49 25.41 4.55
CA ILE A 226 -25.43 24.28 4.45
C ILE A 226 -26.77 24.68 5.06
N SER A 227 -27.85 24.04 4.62
CA SER A 227 -29.19 24.23 5.18
C SER A 227 -29.51 23.08 6.14
N PHE A 228 -29.61 23.37 7.43
CA PHE A 228 -30.04 22.44 8.46
C PHE A 228 -31.36 22.92 9.04
N CYS A 229 -32.44 22.16 8.81
CA CYS A 229 -33.77 22.50 9.35
C CYS A 229 -34.20 23.94 9.12
N SER A 230 -34.17 24.38 7.87
CA SER A 230 -34.44 25.75 7.41
C SER A 230 -33.47 26.83 7.90
N ASN A 231 -32.47 26.49 8.72
CA ASN A 231 -31.41 27.39 9.13
C ASN A 231 -30.20 27.25 8.23
N LYS A 232 -29.60 28.38 7.84
CA LYS A 232 -28.33 28.40 7.11
C LYS A 232 -27.17 28.40 8.09
N VAL A 233 -26.33 27.37 8.02
CA VAL A 233 -25.15 27.20 8.86
C VAL A 233 -23.90 27.41 8.01
N PRO A 234 -23.01 28.36 8.36
CA PRO A 234 -21.74 28.54 7.65
C PRO A 234 -20.87 27.29 7.72
N ILE A 235 -20.24 26.89 6.61
CA ILE A 235 -19.46 25.63 6.53
C ILE A 235 -18.33 25.54 7.57
N ARG A 236 -17.77 26.69 7.98
CA ARG A 236 -16.71 26.78 9.00
C ARG A 236 -17.14 26.28 10.39
N ASN A 237 -18.45 26.21 10.64
CA ASN A 237 -19.03 25.71 11.88
C ASN A 237 -19.40 24.22 11.80
N VAL A 238 -19.10 23.57 10.67
CA VAL A 238 -19.44 22.18 10.37
C VAL A 238 -18.18 21.34 10.40
N GLN A 239 -18.19 20.24 11.14
CA GLN A 239 -17.15 19.22 11.12
C GLN A 239 -17.61 18.05 10.25
N PHE A 240 -16.76 17.51 9.38
CA PHE A 240 -17.09 16.28 8.65
C PHE A 240 -16.72 15.11 9.56
N ASP A 241 -17.63 14.15 9.74
CA ASP A 241 -17.43 13.04 10.67
C ASP A 241 -16.89 11.79 9.94
N LYS A 242 -16.10 11.00 10.66
CA LYS A 242 -15.59 9.70 10.20
C LYS A 242 -16.58 8.56 10.48
N GLY A 243 -17.57 8.78 11.34
CA GLY A 243 -18.64 7.81 11.64
C GLY A 243 -19.98 8.26 11.08
N GLY A 244 -20.60 7.44 10.24
CA GLY A 244 -21.94 7.67 9.70
C GLY A 244 -22.34 6.62 8.66
N TYR A 245 -23.61 6.60 8.28
CA TYR A 245 -24.10 5.72 7.21
C TYR A 245 -23.83 6.39 5.87
N PHE A 246 -22.87 5.84 5.15
CA PHE A 246 -22.54 6.27 3.81
C PHE A 246 -23.43 5.51 2.82
N GLY A 247 -24.16 6.26 1.99
CA GLY A 247 -24.96 5.74 0.90
C GLY A 247 -24.56 6.48 -0.37
N LEU A 248 -24.21 5.73 -1.40
CA LEU A 248 -23.74 6.26 -2.68
C LEU A 248 -24.55 5.60 -3.80
N SER A 249 -25.04 6.39 -4.75
CA SER A 249 -25.79 5.85 -5.89
C SER A 249 -25.62 6.76 -7.12
N TRP A 250 -25.38 6.14 -8.28
CA TRP A 250 -25.26 6.83 -9.55
C TRP A 250 -26.63 7.16 -10.14
N SER A 251 -26.74 8.33 -10.76
CA SER A 251 -27.81 8.59 -11.72
C SER A 251 -27.68 7.61 -12.89
N PRO A 252 -28.79 7.15 -13.52
CA PRO A 252 -28.71 6.16 -14.59
C PRO A 252 -27.93 6.59 -15.83
N ASN A 253 -27.75 7.90 -16.04
CA ASN A 253 -26.93 8.46 -17.11
C ASN A 253 -25.44 8.62 -16.74
N GLY A 254 -25.03 8.34 -15.50
CA GLY A 254 -23.64 8.44 -15.05
C GLY A 254 -23.10 9.85 -14.83
N GLU A 255 -23.92 10.90 -14.96
CA GLU A 255 -23.47 12.29 -14.87
C GLU A 255 -23.48 12.85 -13.43
N THR A 256 -24.17 12.18 -12.50
CA THR A 256 -24.36 12.67 -11.14
C THR A 256 -24.41 11.51 -10.15
N LEU A 257 -23.89 11.74 -8.94
CA LEU A 257 -24.01 10.86 -7.80
C LEU A 257 -24.94 11.50 -6.77
N VAL A 258 -25.76 10.69 -6.10
CA VAL A 258 -26.30 11.05 -4.80
C VAL A 258 -25.43 10.42 -3.71
N ALA A 259 -25.07 11.21 -2.71
CA ALA A 259 -24.29 10.73 -1.57
C ALA A 259 -24.82 11.29 -0.25
N THR A 260 -24.79 10.46 0.79
CA THR A 260 -24.94 10.91 2.18
C THR A 260 -23.56 11.33 2.70
N LEU A 261 -23.44 12.58 3.19
CA LEU A 261 -22.20 13.08 3.78
C LEU A 261 -22.39 13.40 5.27
N PRO A 262 -21.91 12.53 6.18
CA PRO A 262 -21.98 12.75 7.62
C PRO A 262 -21.21 13.97 8.05
N MET A 263 -21.89 14.82 8.81
CA MET A 263 -21.36 16.05 9.33
C MET A 263 -21.87 16.31 10.75
N SER A 264 -21.18 17.17 11.48
CA SER A 264 -21.49 17.54 12.85
C SER A 264 -21.61 19.05 12.96
N ILE A 265 -22.70 19.50 13.56
CA ILE A 265 -23.01 20.91 13.85
C ILE A 265 -23.16 21.04 15.37
N ASP A 266 -22.27 21.80 16.00
CA ASP A 266 -22.24 21.98 17.46
C ASP A 266 -22.21 20.65 18.26
N GLY A 267 -21.58 19.61 17.68
CA GLY A 267 -21.48 18.28 18.28
C GLY A 267 -22.67 17.35 18.03
N ASN A 268 -23.68 17.79 17.26
CA ASN A 268 -24.80 16.94 16.83
C ASN A 268 -24.57 16.45 15.40
N MET A 269 -24.68 15.13 15.19
CA MET A 269 -24.57 14.54 13.86
C MET A 269 -25.77 14.90 12.98
N PHE A 270 -25.46 15.08 11.70
CA PHE A 270 -26.38 15.44 10.63
C PHE A 270 -25.89 14.81 9.34
N GLU A 271 -26.75 14.09 8.62
CA GLU A 271 -26.39 13.34 7.42
C GLU A 271 -27.34 13.71 6.27
N PRO A 272 -27.18 14.87 5.62
CA PRO A 272 -28.01 15.24 4.48
C PRO A 272 -27.56 14.56 3.20
N LEU A 273 -28.48 14.49 2.22
CA LEU A 273 -28.17 14.07 0.87
C LEU A 273 -27.60 15.21 0.04
N PHE A 274 -26.60 14.87 -0.77
CA PHE A 274 -26.01 15.75 -1.77
C PHE A 274 -26.09 15.15 -3.15
N LEU A 275 -26.30 16.01 -4.14
CA LEU A 275 -26.03 15.70 -5.54
C LEU A 275 -24.65 16.22 -5.91
N ILE A 276 -23.85 15.34 -6.51
CA ILE A 276 -22.44 15.58 -6.83
C ILE A 276 -22.26 15.29 -8.31
N ARG A 277 -21.78 16.27 -9.07
CA ARG A 277 -21.47 16.03 -10.49
C ARG A 277 -20.17 15.27 -10.65
N THR A 278 -20.18 14.31 -11.58
CA THR A 278 -19.06 13.40 -11.80
C THR A 278 -17.92 14.07 -12.56
N ASP A 279 -18.17 15.21 -13.20
CA ASP A 279 -17.16 16.09 -13.80
C ASP A 279 -16.47 17.03 -12.79
N GLY A 280 -16.83 16.96 -11.50
CA GLY A 280 -16.30 17.83 -10.44
C GLY A 280 -16.80 19.28 -10.49
N SER A 281 -17.73 19.63 -11.39
CA SER A 281 -18.21 21.01 -11.56
C SER A 281 -19.03 21.55 -10.39
N GLY A 282 -19.48 20.69 -9.46
CA GLY A 282 -20.02 21.13 -8.19
C GLY A 282 -20.84 20.09 -7.43
N ILE A 283 -21.10 20.45 -6.17
CA ILE A 283 -21.92 19.72 -5.20
C ILE A 283 -23.12 20.60 -4.79
N THR A 284 -24.30 20.00 -4.67
CA THR A 284 -25.55 20.68 -4.26
C THR A 284 -26.23 19.88 -3.15
N GLN A 285 -26.57 20.54 -2.05
CA GLN A 285 -27.34 19.92 -0.98
C GLN A 285 -28.79 19.67 -1.46
N LEU A 286 -29.24 18.43 -1.36
CA LEU A 286 -30.56 18.00 -1.82
C LEU A 286 -31.60 18.03 -0.68
N THR A 287 -31.21 17.59 0.52
CA THR A 287 -32.12 17.51 1.68
C THR A 287 -31.57 18.21 2.91
N GLN A 288 -32.46 18.55 3.85
CA GLN A 288 -32.14 19.31 5.08
C GLN A 288 -32.34 18.49 6.37
N GLY A 289 -32.77 17.24 6.25
CA GLY A 289 -33.01 16.31 7.36
C GLY A 289 -31.89 15.27 7.47
N ASN A 290 -32.03 14.36 8.43
CA ASN A 290 -31.08 13.27 8.61
C ASN A 290 -31.47 12.08 7.71
N ASP A 291 -30.85 11.99 6.54
CA ASP A 291 -31.29 11.19 5.40
C ASP A 291 -30.16 10.26 4.89
N ILE A 292 -30.36 8.96 5.04
CA ILE A 292 -29.35 7.93 4.77
C ILE A 292 -29.82 6.92 3.70
N LEU A 293 -28.89 6.08 3.22
CA LEU A 293 -29.14 4.95 2.31
C LEU A 293 -29.88 5.38 1.03
N SER A 294 -29.28 6.26 0.22
CA SER A 294 -29.94 6.79 -0.97
C SER A 294 -29.79 5.91 -2.21
N HIS A 295 -30.87 5.77 -2.99
CA HIS A 295 -30.91 5.03 -4.25
C HIS A 295 -31.63 5.82 -5.35
N TRP A 296 -30.96 6.04 -6.47
CA TRP A 296 -31.61 6.51 -7.69
C TRP A 296 -32.59 5.48 -8.24
N SER A 297 -33.72 5.94 -8.75
CA SER A 297 -34.59 5.11 -9.57
C SER A 297 -33.91 4.81 -10.91
N PRO A 298 -34.04 3.58 -11.46
CA PRO A 298 -33.45 3.23 -12.75
C PRO A 298 -33.85 4.13 -13.93
N ASP A 299 -35.01 4.78 -13.87
CA ASP A 299 -35.47 5.77 -14.86
C ASP A 299 -34.88 7.19 -14.66
N GLY A 300 -34.19 7.43 -13.54
CA GLY A 300 -33.52 8.70 -13.25
C GLY A 300 -34.47 9.80 -12.79
N GLU A 301 -35.73 9.49 -12.51
CA GLU A 301 -36.70 10.51 -12.15
C GLU A 301 -36.76 10.76 -10.65
N GLN A 302 -36.43 9.80 -9.78
CA GLN A 302 -36.57 9.94 -8.33
C GLN A 302 -35.35 9.38 -7.58
N ILE A 303 -35.17 9.87 -6.36
CA ILE A 303 -34.20 9.39 -5.39
C ILE A 303 -34.97 8.93 -4.17
N LEU A 304 -34.78 7.67 -3.78
CA LEU A 304 -35.33 7.03 -2.59
C LEU A 304 -34.30 7.11 -1.47
N PHE A 305 -34.75 7.35 -0.24
CA PHE A 305 -33.87 7.39 0.93
C PHE A 305 -34.66 7.14 2.22
N TYR A 306 -33.93 6.83 3.29
CA TYR A 306 -34.48 6.64 4.63
C TYR A 306 -34.19 7.86 5.50
N ARG A 307 -35.25 8.45 6.04
CA ARG A 307 -35.15 9.54 7.01
C ARG A 307 -35.10 8.94 8.41
N LEU A 308 -34.04 9.25 9.15
CA LEU A 308 -33.83 8.82 10.55
C LEU A 308 -34.54 9.74 11.55
N ALA A 309 -34.58 11.03 11.24
CA ALA A 309 -35.27 12.04 12.02
C ALA A 309 -35.56 13.24 11.11
N ASP A 310 -36.79 13.76 11.21
CA ASP A 310 -37.11 15.08 10.68
C ASP A 310 -36.58 16.17 11.64
N CYS A 311 -36.74 17.43 11.25
CA CYS A 311 -36.23 18.58 11.98
C CYS A 311 -36.78 18.77 13.39
N ASP A 312 -37.90 18.13 13.70
CA ASP A 312 -38.53 18.13 15.02
C ASP A 312 -38.18 16.86 15.83
N GLY A 313 -37.31 15.97 15.31
CA GLY A 313 -36.83 14.77 16.00
C GLY A 313 -37.69 13.51 15.83
N GLU A 314 -38.72 13.55 14.97
CA GLU A 314 -39.58 12.41 14.64
C GLU A 314 -39.44 12.07 13.16
N GLY A 315 -39.35 10.79 12.80
CA GLY A 315 -39.44 10.34 11.41
C GLY A 315 -38.57 9.13 11.14
N HIS A 316 -39.18 7.94 11.12
CA HIS A 316 -38.58 6.69 10.63
C HIS A 316 -39.37 6.24 9.42
N ASP A 317 -39.12 6.83 8.26
CA ASP A 317 -39.90 6.55 7.06
C ASP A 317 -39.05 6.58 5.78
N LEU A 318 -39.53 5.90 4.74
CA LEU A 318 -38.97 5.98 3.40
C LEU A 318 -39.54 7.20 2.67
N PHE A 319 -38.66 7.99 2.07
CA PHE A 319 -39.00 9.18 1.32
C PHE A 319 -38.50 9.08 -0.12
N SER A 320 -39.20 9.76 -1.02
CA SER A 320 -38.70 10.05 -2.37
C SER A 320 -38.59 11.55 -2.59
N ILE A 321 -37.66 11.96 -3.44
CA ILE A 321 -37.49 13.33 -3.91
C ILE A 321 -37.09 13.35 -5.38
N TYR A 322 -37.43 14.42 -6.10
CA TYR A 322 -36.89 14.64 -7.45
C TYR A 322 -35.45 15.15 -7.38
N PRO A 323 -34.60 14.87 -8.38
CA PRO A 323 -33.22 15.37 -8.42
C PRO A 323 -33.09 16.90 -8.41
N ASP A 324 -34.14 17.64 -8.79
CA ASP A 324 -34.14 19.10 -8.69
C ASP A 324 -34.44 19.62 -7.26
N GLY A 325 -34.58 18.72 -6.29
CA GLY A 325 -34.90 19.03 -4.89
C GLY A 325 -36.38 19.29 -4.62
N THR A 326 -37.25 19.16 -5.62
CA THR A 326 -38.70 19.31 -5.45
C THR A 326 -39.39 17.97 -5.19
N GLY A 327 -40.68 18.01 -4.90
CA GLY A 327 -41.51 16.80 -4.83
C GLY A 327 -41.21 15.83 -3.69
N LEU A 328 -40.57 16.30 -2.62
CA LEU A 328 -40.33 15.52 -1.41
C LEU A 328 -41.64 14.87 -0.91
N THR A 329 -41.67 13.53 -0.91
CA THR A 329 -42.86 12.74 -0.62
C THR A 329 -42.54 11.65 0.38
N ASN A 330 -43.27 11.64 1.51
CA ASN A 330 -43.22 10.54 2.46
C ASN A 330 -44.02 9.33 1.94
N LEU A 331 -43.32 8.21 1.69
CA LEU A 331 -43.88 6.99 1.09
C LEU A 331 -44.47 6.04 2.13
N THR A 332 -43.87 5.99 3.32
CA THR A 332 -44.39 5.21 4.45
C THR A 332 -44.92 6.17 5.51
N ARG A 333 -46.00 5.82 6.19
CA ARG A 333 -46.58 6.67 7.26
C ARG A 333 -46.98 5.82 8.44
N ASP A 334 -46.25 4.72 8.64
CA ASP A 334 -46.56 3.74 9.67
C ASP A 334 -45.71 3.99 10.91
N SER A 335 -46.11 3.39 12.02
CA SER A 335 -45.36 3.46 13.28
C SER A 335 -44.26 2.40 13.31
N ALA A 336 -43.55 2.24 12.19
CA ALA A 336 -42.44 1.30 12.09
C ALA A 336 -41.34 1.70 13.07
N LEU A 337 -40.66 0.69 13.62
CA LEU A 337 -39.50 0.92 14.48
C LEU A 337 -38.28 1.34 13.67
N THR A 338 -38.07 0.69 12.53
CA THR A 338 -36.95 0.98 11.64
C THR A 338 -37.15 0.29 10.29
N TYR A 339 -36.54 0.88 9.27
CA TYR A 339 -36.29 0.28 7.97
C TYR A 339 -34.82 -0.15 7.93
N THR A 340 -34.53 -1.34 7.39
CA THR A 340 -33.15 -1.88 7.39
C THR A 340 -32.51 -1.93 6.02
N ASP A 341 -33.31 -2.08 4.95
CA ASP A 341 -32.86 -2.04 3.56
C ASP A 341 -34.06 -1.81 2.61
N PHE A 342 -33.82 -1.23 1.43
CA PHE A 342 -34.85 -0.93 0.42
C PHE A 342 -34.24 -0.69 -0.97
N VAL A 343 -34.97 -1.09 -2.02
CA VAL A 343 -34.46 -1.06 -3.39
C VAL A 343 -35.58 -0.91 -4.42
N TRP A 344 -35.30 -0.15 -5.48
CA TRP A 344 -36.17 0.00 -6.65
C TRP A 344 -36.24 -1.30 -7.46
N SER A 345 -37.41 -1.61 -8.01
CA SER A 345 -37.49 -2.61 -9.08
C SER A 345 -36.78 -2.10 -10.34
N PRO A 346 -36.22 -2.99 -11.19
CA PRO A 346 -35.49 -2.58 -12.40
C PRO A 346 -36.31 -1.73 -13.38
N ASP A 347 -37.63 -1.89 -13.38
CA ASP A 347 -38.57 -1.11 -14.20
C ASP A 347 -38.98 0.23 -13.57
N SER A 348 -38.44 0.58 -12.39
CA SER A 348 -38.77 1.76 -11.59
C SER A 348 -40.23 1.85 -11.12
N LEU A 349 -41.04 0.80 -11.23
CA LEU A 349 -42.46 0.87 -10.89
C LEU A 349 -42.77 0.51 -9.43
N LYS A 350 -41.86 -0.19 -8.76
CA LYS A 350 -42.06 -0.75 -7.42
C LYS A 350 -40.84 -0.53 -6.53
N ILE A 351 -41.07 -0.63 -5.23
CA ILE A 351 -40.04 -0.57 -4.20
C ILE A 351 -40.20 -1.79 -3.30
N ALA A 352 -39.13 -2.57 -3.14
CA ALA A 352 -39.04 -3.62 -2.12
C ALA A 352 -38.33 -3.06 -0.89
N TYR A 353 -38.78 -3.43 0.30
CA TYR A 353 -38.19 -2.91 1.53
C TYR A 353 -38.39 -3.85 2.72
N LEU A 354 -37.45 -3.80 3.65
CA LEU A 354 -37.46 -4.53 4.91
C LEU A 354 -37.82 -3.57 6.06
N VAL A 355 -38.88 -3.91 6.79
CA VAL A 355 -39.42 -3.09 7.87
C VAL A 355 -39.59 -3.90 9.14
N THR A 356 -39.24 -3.31 10.29
CA THR A 356 -39.48 -3.90 11.61
C THR A 356 -40.60 -3.16 12.33
N ASN A 357 -41.57 -3.91 12.83
CA ASN A 357 -42.77 -3.41 13.50
C ASN A 357 -42.98 -4.06 14.86
N ILE A 358 -43.89 -3.48 15.65
CA ILE A 358 -44.41 -4.07 16.89
C ILE A 358 -45.88 -4.43 16.68
N ASP A 359 -46.27 -5.62 17.10
CA ASP A 359 -47.67 -6.05 17.05
C ASP A 359 -48.49 -5.50 18.23
N GLN A 360 -49.78 -5.80 18.27
CA GLN A 360 -50.67 -5.31 19.35
C GLN A 360 -50.31 -5.87 20.74
N ASN A 361 -49.53 -6.95 20.79
CA ASN A 361 -49.10 -7.61 22.03
C ASN A 361 -47.73 -7.10 22.50
N GLY A 362 -47.08 -6.20 21.74
CA GLY A 362 -45.73 -5.71 22.04
C GLY A 362 -44.61 -6.60 21.49
N GLU A 363 -44.92 -7.59 20.66
CA GLU A 363 -43.94 -8.47 20.03
C GLU A 363 -43.38 -7.84 18.75
N LYS A 364 -42.06 -7.88 18.59
CA LYS A 364 -41.38 -7.37 17.39
C LYS A 364 -41.44 -8.41 16.27
N TYR A 365 -41.67 -7.94 15.05
CA TYR A 365 -41.59 -8.75 13.84
C TYR A 365 -41.02 -7.92 12.70
N SER A 366 -40.32 -8.58 11.78
CA SER A 366 -39.82 -7.96 10.56
C SER A 366 -40.57 -8.50 9.35
N GLU A 367 -40.72 -7.67 8.34
CA GLU A 367 -41.41 -8.01 7.10
C GLU A 367 -40.63 -7.56 5.88
N LEU A 368 -40.66 -8.40 4.85
CA LEU A 368 -40.39 -7.99 3.48
C LEU A 368 -41.72 -7.52 2.88
N ARG A 369 -41.70 -6.30 2.35
CA ARG A 369 -42.86 -5.70 1.66
C ARG A 369 -42.46 -5.20 0.27
N VAL A 370 -43.46 -5.12 -0.61
CA VAL A 370 -43.35 -4.44 -1.90
C VAL A 370 -44.48 -3.43 -2.02
N MET A 371 -44.16 -2.21 -2.45
CA MET A 371 -45.14 -1.15 -2.73
C MET A 371 -44.96 -0.58 -4.13
N ASP A 372 -45.95 0.15 -4.62
CA ASP A 372 -45.81 0.92 -5.85
C ASP A 372 -44.89 2.14 -5.62
N ARG A 373 -44.26 2.65 -6.69
CA ARG A 373 -43.35 3.82 -6.67
C ARG A 373 -43.89 5.02 -5.89
N SER A 374 -45.20 5.23 -5.86
CA SER A 374 -45.85 6.32 -5.14
C SER A 374 -46.01 6.08 -3.63
N GLY A 375 -45.56 4.93 -3.10
CA GLY A 375 -45.84 4.47 -1.73
C GLY A 375 -47.23 3.83 -1.57
N ALA A 376 -47.98 3.67 -2.67
CA ALA A 376 -49.31 3.07 -2.63
C ALA A 376 -49.23 1.54 -2.60
N ASN A 377 -50.31 0.91 -2.13
CA ASN A 377 -50.50 -0.54 -2.16
C ASN A 377 -49.33 -1.35 -1.57
N PRO A 378 -48.91 -1.12 -0.32
CA PRO A 378 -47.89 -1.96 0.31
C PRO A 378 -48.43 -3.39 0.52
N ILE A 379 -47.74 -4.37 -0.05
CA ILE A 379 -48.07 -5.80 0.03
C ILE A 379 -47.01 -6.49 0.89
N PRO A 380 -47.38 -7.10 2.03
CA PRO A 380 -46.45 -7.94 2.79
C PRO A 380 -46.25 -9.26 2.07
N LEU A 381 -44.99 -9.60 1.78
CA LEU A 381 -44.61 -10.83 1.09
C LEU A 381 -44.17 -11.92 2.07
N TYR A 382 -43.43 -11.52 3.11
CA TYR A 382 -42.87 -12.43 4.10
C TYR A 382 -42.78 -11.75 5.48
N ARG A 383 -42.96 -12.52 6.55
CA ARG A 383 -42.95 -12.04 7.94
C ARG A 383 -42.29 -13.06 8.85
N GLU A 384 -41.41 -12.57 9.73
CA GLU A 384 -40.83 -13.37 10.82
C GLU A 384 -40.83 -12.61 12.15
N PRO A 385 -41.03 -13.30 13.29
CA PRO A 385 -40.83 -12.71 14.61
C PRO A 385 -39.34 -12.42 14.85
N VAL A 386 -39.04 -11.28 15.48
CA VAL A 386 -37.67 -10.89 15.85
C VAL A 386 -37.57 -10.77 17.37
N PRO A 387 -36.48 -11.23 17.98
CA PRO A 387 -36.24 -11.01 19.41
C PRO A 387 -36.06 -9.53 19.76
N GLN A 388 -36.02 -9.27 21.07
CA GLN A 388 -36.06 -7.91 21.63
C GLN A 388 -34.93 -6.98 21.12
N LYS A 389 -33.77 -7.54 20.76
CA LYS A 389 -32.62 -6.83 20.22
C LYS A 389 -32.36 -7.31 18.79
N ILE A 390 -32.31 -6.38 17.83
CA ILE A 390 -31.84 -6.63 16.47
C ILE A 390 -30.36 -6.24 16.47
N THR A 391 -29.48 -7.16 16.10
CA THR A 391 -28.05 -6.89 16.00
C THR A 391 -27.58 -6.78 14.56
N TYR A 392 -28.42 -7.16 13.59
CA TYR A 392 -28.07 -7.19 12.16
C TYR A 392 -29.18 -6.62 11.30
N SER A 393 -28.80 -5.80 10.31
CA SER A 393 -29.69 -5.36 9.23
C SER A 393 -29.91 -6.50 8.25
N GLY A 394 -31.13 -6.61 7.72
CA GLY A 394 -31.41 -7.52 6.60
C GLY A 394 -31.00 -6.88 5.28
N SER A 395 -31.01 -7.65 4.20
CA SER A 395 -30.71 -7.16 2.85
C SER A 395 -31.74 -7.65 1.83
N VAL A 396 -32.04 -6.85 0.82
CA VAL A 396 -32.99 -7.20 -0.26
C VAL A 396 -32.49 -6.72 -1.63
N ALA A 397 -32.57 -7.58 -2.64
CA ALA A 397 -32.14 -7.26 -4.00
C ALA A 397 -33.07 -7.87 -5.06
N TRP A 398 -33.41 -7.10 -6.10
CA TRP A 398 -34.18 -7.56 -7.26
C TRP A 398 -33.30 -8.30 -8.25
N SER A 399 -33.83 -9.38 -8.83
CA SER A 399 -33.26 -9.96 -10.05
C SER A 399 -33.29 -8.91 -11.17
N PRO A 400 -32.31 -8.92 -12.10
CA PRO A 400 -32.24 -7.93 -13.18
C PRO A 400 -33.49 -7.88 -14.08
N ASP A 401 -34.20 -9.01 -14.18
CA ASP A 401 -35.44 -9.14 -14.94
C ASP A 401 -36.71 -8.73 -14.16
N GLY A 402 -36.56 -8.34 -12.89
CA GLY A 402 -37.63 -7.90 -11.99
C GLY A 402 -38.60 -8.98 -11.53
N LYS A 403 -38.33 -10.27 -11.80
CA LYS A 403 -39.26 -11.36 -11.49
C LYS A 403 -39.05 -12.02 -10.13
N THR A 404 -37.92 -11.79 -9.48
CA THR A 404 -37.57 -12.46 -8.22
C THR A 404 -36.84 -11.48 -7.30
N LEU A 405 -37.06 -11.64 -5.99
CA LEU A 405 -36.35 -10.95 -4.93
C LEU A 405 -35.48 -11.96 -4.17
N ALA A 406 -34.21 -11.64 -4.00
CA ALA A 406 -33.35 -12.26 -3.00
C ALA A 406 -33.41 -11.43 -1.72
N PHE A 407 -33.53 -12.08 -0.57
CA PHE A 407 -33.55 -11.37 0.71
C PHE A 407 -33.00 -12.18 1.88
N VAL A 408 -32.59 -11.44 2.90
CA VAL A 408 -32.15 -11.90 4.22
C VAL A 408 -32.91 -11.08 5.26
N MET A 409 -33.54 -11.75 6.23
CA MET A 409 -34.33 -11.07 7.26
C MET A 409 -33.41 -10.46 8.33
N PRO A 410 -33.71 -9.24 8.82
CA PRO A 410 -33.00 -8.68 9.97
C PRO A 410 -33.28 -9.51 11.23
N GLY A 411 -32.29 -9.62 12.12
CA GLY A 411 -32.38 -10.50 13.28
C GLY A 411 -31.22 -10.40 14.26
N ASP A 412 -31.11 -11.41 15.12
CA ASP A 412 -30.02 -11.61 16.09
C ASP A 412 -29.33 -12.98 15.97
N ASN A 413 -29.81 -13.84 15.09
CA ASN A 413 -29.29 -15.18 14.84
C ASN A 413 -28.95 -15.30 13.35
N ASP A 414 -28.10 -16.27 13.04
CA ASP A 414 -27.85 -16.72 11.67
C ASP A 414 -29.17 -17.01 10.95
N THR A 415 -29.34 -16.51 9.72
CA THR A 415 -30.55 -16.73 8.91
C THR A 415 -30.21 -17.30 7.54
N LEU A 416 -31.20 -17.93 6.89
CA LEU A 416 -31.06 -18.36 5.49
C LEU A 416 -31.33 -17.19 4.56
N MET A 417 -30.65 -17.18 3.41
CA MET A 417 -31.03 -16.35 2.29
C MET A 417 -32.20 -17.00 1.54
N HIS A 418 -33.16 -16.21 1.08
CA HIS A 418 -34.37 -16.70 0.43
C HIS A 418 -34.61 -16.03 -0.92
N LEU A 419 -35.33 -16.72 -1.79
CA LEU A 419 -35.91 -16.18 -3.01
C LEU A 419 -37.43 -16.15 -2.89
N ILE A 420 -38.05 -15.09 -3.39
CA ILE A 420 -39.50 -14.96 -3.47
C ILE A 420 -39.90 -14.16 -4.71
N ASN A 421 -41.07 -14.45 -5.29
CA ASN A 421 -41.60 -13.61 -6.35
C ASN A 421 -42.23 -12.33 -5.75
N PRO A 422 -42.27 -11.21 -6.49
CA PRO A 422 -42.87 -9.94 -6.01
C PRO A 422 -44.37 -10.02 -5.69
N ASP A 423 -45.05 -11.08 -6.11
CA ASP A 423 -46.45 -11.37 -5.78
C ASP A 423 -46.60 -12.24 -4.51
N GLY A 424 -45.49 -12.57 -3.84
CA GLY A 424 -45.43 -13.39 -2.63
C GLY A 424 -45.40 -14.90 -2.90
N THR A 425 -45.42 -15.33 -4.16
CA THR A 425 -45.34 -16.74 -4.53
C THR A 425 -43.91 -17.25 -4.61
N ASN A 426 -43.74 -18.56 -4.73
CA ASN A 426 -42.43 -19.21 -4.95
C ASN A 426 -41.36 -18.90 -3.88
N LEU A 427 -41.78 -18.69 -2.63
CA LEU A 427 -40.85 -18.59 -1.50
C LEU A 427 -40.05 -19.90 -1.38
N ARG A 428 -38.73 -19.81 -1.46
CA ARG A 428 -37.82 -20.94 -1.29
C ARG A 428 -36.46 -20.48 -0.72
N PRO A 429 -35.77 -21.32 0.06
CA PRO A 429 -34.42 -21.01 0.50
C PRO A 429 -33.44 -21.02 -0.69
N LEU A 430 -32.46 -20.11 -0.63
CA LEU A 430 -31.32 -20.02 -1.55
C LEU A 430 -30.08 -20.70 -0.99
N THR A 431 -29.93 -20.70 0.34
CA THR A 431 -28.84 -21.38 1.06
C THR A 431 -29.39 -22.51 1.94
N THR A 432 -28.57 -23.52 2.22
CA THR A 432 -28.91 -24.58 3.19
C THR A 432 -28.38 -24.32 4.60
N ALA A 433 -27.37 -23.46 4.72
CA ALA A 433 -26.78 -23.05 5.98
C ALA A 433 -27.24 -21.64 6.31
N ALA A 434 -27.50 -21.41 7.59
CA ALA A 434 -27.77 -20.10 8.12
C ALA A 434 -26.44 -19.46 8.49
N ASP A 435 -26.28 -18.18 8.16
CA ASP A 435 -25.12 -17.36 8.53
C ASP A 435 -25.57 -15.89 8.55
N HIS A 436 -24.63 -14.97 8.74
CA HIS A 436 -24.83 -13.54 8.60
C HIS A 436 -24.54 -13.11 7.17
N TYR A 437 -25.59 -13.00 6.36
CA TYR A 437 -25.52 -12.57 4.97
C TYR A 437 -25.93 -11.10 4.80
N PHE A 438 -25.18 -10.34 4.02
CA PHE A 438 -25.48 -8.94 3.68
C PHE A 438 -24.81 -8.51 2.37
N ASP A 439 -25.10 -7.29 1.90
CA ASP A 439 -24.64 -6.72 0.62
C ASP A 439 -24.90 -7.67 -0.56
N LEU A 440 -26.16 -8.02 -0.80
CA LEU A 440 -26.53 -8.88 -1.92
C LEU A 440 -26.47 -8.11 -3.23
N ASP A 441 -25.77 -8.64 -4.23
CA ASP A 441 -25.80 -8.10 -5.58
C ASP A 441 -25.97 -9.17 -6.65
N TRP A 442 -26.88 -8.93 -7.59
CA TRP A 442 -27.18 -9.86 -8.67
C TRP A 442 -26.22 -9.63 -9.84
N SER A 443 -25.70 -10.73 -10.38
CA SER A 443 -25.08 -10.71 -11.71
C SER A 443 -26.07 -10.17 -12.76
N PRO A 444 -25.59 -9.42 -13.78
CA PRO A 444 -26.45 -8.83 -14.81
C PRO A 444 -27.29 -9.84 -15.60
N ASP A 445 -26.82 -11.08 -15.72
CA ASP A 445 -27.54 -12.17 -16.40
C ASP A 445 -28.59 -12.86 -15.51
N GLY A 446 -28.62 -12.54 -14.21
CA GLY A 446 -29.54 -13.08 -13.22
C GLY A 446 -29.25 -14.53 -12.79
N ASN A 447 -28.09 -15.10 -13.15
CA ASN A 447 -27.76 -16.49 -12.82
C ASN A 447 -27.01 -16.64 -11.50
N TRP A 448 -26.37 -15.58 -11.02
CA TRP A 448 -25.49 -15.56 -9.86
C TRP A 448 -25.82 -14.42 -8.90
N ILE A 449 -25.52 -14.63 -7.62
CA ILE A 449 -25.57 -13.60 -6.58
C ILE A 449 -24.22 -13.55 -5.87
N ALA A 450 -23.68 -12.35 -5.72
CA ALA A 450 -22.58 -12.04 -4.82
C ALA A 450 -23.11 -11.57 -3.47
N PHE A 451 -22.42 -11.94 -2.40
CA PHE A 451 -22.83 -11.60 -1.04
C PHE A 451 -21.68 -11.71 -0.05
N MET A 452 -21.77 -10.98 1.05
CA MET A 452 -20.89 -11.15 2.21
C MET A 452 -21.44 -12.20 3.17
N ALA A 453 -20.58 -13.01 3.78
CA ALA A 453 -20.95 -13.95 4.82
C ALA A 453 -20.00 -13.88 6.04
N GLY A 454 -20.57 -13.80 7.24
CA GLY A 454 -19.89 -13.78 8.54
C GLY A 454 -19.88 -12.41 9.23
N ILE A 455 -19.72 -12.37 10.56
CA ILE A 455 -19.79 -11.13 11.36
C ILE A 455 -18.43 -10.47 11.55
N ASP A 456 -17.48 -11.19 12.16
CA ASP A 456 -16.21 -10.60 12.60
C ASP A 456 -15.22 -10.46 11.43
N THR A 457 -15.33 -11.36 10.46
CA THR A 457 -14.51 -11.44 9.25
C THR A 457 -15.40 -11.77 8.04
N PRO A 458 -16.25 -10.83 7.61
CA PRO A 458 -17.13 -11.05 6.46
C PRO A 458 -16.29 -11.33 5.21
N MET A 459 -16.54 -12.48 4.59
CA MET A 459 -15.88 -12.90 3.35
C MET A 459 -16.84 -12.78 2.18
N LEU A 460 -16.30 -12.51 0.99
CA LEU A 460 -17.08 -12.38 -0.24
C LEU A 460 -17.24 -13.75 -0.91
N TYR A 461 -18.49 -14.07 -1.24
CA TYR A 461 -18.86 -15.29 -1.95
C TYR A 461 -19.73 -14.99 -3.16
N VAL A 462 -19.69 -15.89 -4.13
CA VAL A 462 -20.61 -15.97 -5.26
C VAL A 462 -21.26 -17.36 -5.28
N LEU A 463 -22.56 -17.41 -5.50
CA LEU A 463 -23.31 -18.67 -5.66
C LEU A 463 -24.19 -18.67 -6.92
N ASP A 464 -24.42 -19.87 -7.46
CA ASP A 464 -25.30 -20.10 -8.62
C ASP A 464 -26.75 -20.24 -8.16
N VAL A 465 -27.60 -19.29 -8.56
CA VAL A 465 -29.02 -19.23 -8.17
C VAL A 465 -29.82 -20.40 -8.74
N ARG A 466 -29.35 -21.01 -9.83
CA ARG A 466 -30.03 -22.13 -10.51
C ARG A 466 -29.88 -23.44 -9.73
N ASN A 467 -28.87 -23.53 -8.88
CA ASN A 467 -28.60 -24.69 -8.03
C ASN A 467 -29.22 -24.57 -6.63
N ALA A 468 -30.03 -23.54 -6.40
CA ALA A 468 -30.65 -23.27 -5.10
C ALA A 468 -31.65 -24.37 -4.64
N PRO A 469 -31.64 -24.77 -3.35
CA PRO A 469 -30.76 -24.26 -2.29
C PRO A 469 -29.35 -24.85 -2.41
N SER A 470 -28.34 -23.99 -2.29
CA SER A 470 -26.93 -24.36 -2.42
C SER A 470 -26.26 -24.65 -1.07
N LEU A 471 -25.34 -25.61 -1.07
CA LEU A 471 -24.50 -25.95 0.07
C LEU A 471 -23.31 -24.98 0.16
N PRO A 472 -22.78 -24.68 1.38
CA PRO A 472 -21.62 -23.79 1.53
C PRO A 472 -20.38 -24.20 0.72
N ASP A 473 -20.15 -25.51 0.56
CA ASP A 473 -19.02 -26.05 -0.23
C ASP A 473 -19.18 -25.85 -1.75
N GLU A 474 -20.36 -25.44 -2.21
CA GLU A 474 -20.66 -25.13 -3.63
C GLU A 474 -20.46 -23.65 -3.95
N TRP A 475 -20.25 -22.79 -2.94
CA TRP A 475 -20.02 -21.36 -3.14
C TRP A 475 -18.58 -21.08 -3.54
N ILE A 476 -18.39 -20.10 -4.41
CA ILE A 476 -17.07 -19.63 -4.81
C ILE A 476 -16.68 -18.51 -3.84
N ARG A 477 -15.70 -18.77 -2.98
CA ARG A 477 -15.11 -17.73 -2.12
C ARG A 477 -14.12 -16.90 -2.94
N LEU A 478 -14.33 -15.59 -2.98
CA LEU A 478 -13.47 -14.67 -3.73
C LEU A 478 -12.39 -14.00 -2.90
N THR A 479 -12.48 -14.06 -1.57
CA THR A 479 -11.51 -13.41 -0.66
C THR A 479 -10.70 -14.41 0.19
N PRO A 480 -9.48 -14.06 0.61
CA PRO A 480 -8.70 -14.84 1.57
C PRO A 480 -9.41 -14.97 2.92
N PRO A 481 -9.17 -16.06 3.67
CA PRO A 481 -9.75 -16.23 5.00
C PRO A 481 -9.23 -15.15 5.97
N ASN A 482 -10.05 -14.80 6.96
CA ASN A 482 -9.75 -13.78 7.99
C ASN A 482 -9.56 -12.36 7.47
N THR A 483 -10.16 -12.02 6.33
CA THR A 483 -10.25 -10.65 5.82
C THR A 483 -11.63 -10.07 6.16
N GLN A 484 -11.72 -8.76 6.33
CA GLN A 484 -12.99 -8.04 6.48
C GLN A 484 -13.29 -7.35 5.16
N ASN A 485 -14.46 -7.64 4.58
CA ASN A 485 -14.88 -7.15 3.28
C ASN A 485 -16.29 -6.53 3.35
N PHE A 486 -16.53 -5.45 2.61
CA PHE A 486 -17.81 -4.73 2.59
C PHE A 486 -18.12 -4.13 1.21
N GLY A 487 -19.41 -3.89 0.92
CA GLY A 487 -19.87 -3.10 -0.22
C GLY A 487 -19.54 -3.74 -1.56
N VAL A 488 -19.92 -4.99 -1.76
CA VAL A 488 -19.74 -5.64 -3.07
C VAL A 488 -20.67 -5.00 -4.10
N SER A 489 -20.14 -4.76 -5.30
CA SER A 489 -20.89 -4.34 -6.48
C SER A 489 -20.42 -5.12 -7.71
N TRP A 490 -21.35 -5.80 -8.37
CA TRP A 490 -21.17 -6.50 -9.63
C TRP A 490 -21.29 -5.52 -10.79
N ARG A 491 -20.37 -5.61 -11.73
CA ARG A 491 -20.34 -4.73 -12.90
C ARG A 491 -21.61 -4.91 -13.76
N PRO A 492 -22.35 -3.82 -14.09
CA PRO A 492 -23.63 -3.92 -14.82
C PRO A 492 -23.52 -4.39 -16.27
N THR A 493 -22.39 -4.12 -16.94
CA THR A 493 -22.18 -4.42 -18.36
C THR A 493 -21.01 -5.39 -18.56
N PRO A 494 -21.20 -6.49 -19.31
CA PRO A 494 -20.10 -7.37 -19.71
C PRO A 494 -19.33 -6.69 -20.84
N VAL A 495 -18.39 -5.81 -20.48
CA VAL A 495 -17.36 -5.33 -21.41
C VAL A 495 -16.11 -6.15 -21.15
N ASP A 496 -15.58 -6.79 -22.19
CA ASP A 496 -14.30 -7.49 -22.16
C ASP A 496 -13.24 -6.56 -21.56
N LEU A 497 -12.69 -6.91 -20.40
CA LEU A 497 -11.54 -6.21 -19.81
C LEU A 497 -10.24 -6.58 -20.53
N ASN A 498 -10.28 -6.84 -21.85
CA ASN A 498 -9.07 -6.90 -22.67
C ASN A 498 -8.35 -5.54 -22.77
N GLU A 499 -8.94 -4.47 -22.22
CA GLU A 499 -8.28 -3.17 -21.91
C GLU A 499 -7.76 -3.07 -20.46
N VAL A 500 -7.99 -4.08 -19.61
CA VAL A 500 -7.24 -4.31 -18.36
C VAL A 500 -6.06 -5.20 -18.70
N THR A 501 -5.21 -4.72 -19.60
CA THR A 501 -3.81 -5.11 -19.56
C THR A 501 -3.24 -4.50 -18.29
N HIS A 502 -3.05 -5.32 -17.24
CA HIS A 502 -2.19 -5.08 -16.08
C HIS A 502 -1.87 -3.60 -15.77
N ALA A 503 -2.90 -2.81 -15.52
CA ALA A 503 -2.72 -1.53 -14.85
C ALA A 503 -3.22 -1.77 -13.44
N GLU A 504 -2.31 -2.23 -12.57
CA GLU A 504 -2.46 -1.87 -11.17
C GLU A 504 -2.72 -0.35 -11.13
N PRO A 505 -3.59 0.16 -10.25
CA PRO A 505 -3.47 1.53 -9.78
C PRO A 505 -2.29 1.58 -8.82
N SER A 506 -1.13 1.18 -9.31
CA SER A 506 0.06 1.92 -9.00
C SER A 506 -0.20 3.35 -9.47
N ILE A 507 0.11 4.34 -8.63
CA ILE A 507 0.67 5.57 -9.18
C ILE A 507 1.65 5.09 -10.28
N PRO A 508 1.42 5.42 -11.57
CA PRO A 508 2.19 4.85 -12.66
C PRO A 508 3.66 4.98 -12.27
N PRO A 509 4.43 3.89 -12.31
CA PRO A 509 5.73 3.82 -11.64
C PRO A 509 6.53 5.07 -11.96
N GLN A 510 6.86 5.84 -10.94
CA GLN A 510 7.48 7.13 -11.16
C GLN A 510 8.98 6.96 -11.13
N ILE A 511 9.65 7.39 -12.21
CA ILE A 511 11.11 7.35 -12.29
C ILE A 511 11.66 8.29 -11.23
N THR A 512 12.41 7.74 -10.28
CA THR A 512 12.98 8.48 -9.13
C THR A 512 14.47 8.72 -9.25
N THR A 513 15.16 7.92 -10.06
CA THR A 513 16.57 8.06 -10.37
C THR A 513 16.83 7.68 -11.82
N ILE A 514 17.86 8.26 -12.38
CA ILE A 514 18.29 8.06 -13.76
C ILE A 514 19.80 7.91 -13.81
N GLN A 515 20.26 7.08 -14.74
CA GLN A 515 21.66 6.98 -15.15
C GLN A 515 21.70 6.70 -16.66
N MET A 516 22.02 7.72 -17.43
CA MET A 516 22.12 7.75 -18.88
C MET A 516 23.58 7.54 -19.28
N PHE A 517 23.80 6.70 -20.29
CA PHE A 517 25.14 6.41 -20.81
C PHE A 517 25.42 7.16 -22.12
N ASP A 518 24.35 7.47 -22.87
CA ASP A 518 24.38 8.30 -24.06
C ASP A 518 23.00 8.95 -24.30
N GLU A 519 22.81 9.62 -25.44
CA GLU A 519 21.57 10.31 -25.79
C GLU A 519 20.34 9.40 -25.91
N GLN A 520 20.55 8.08 -26.03
CA GLN A 520 19.50 7.08 -26.27
C GLN A 520 19.38 6.09 -25.11
N ASN A 521 20.50 5.63 -24.56
CA ASN A 521 20.55 4.51 -23.64
C ASN A 521 20.72 4.94 -22.20
N GLY A 522 19.95 4.34 -21.30
CA GLY A 522 20.07 4.59 -19.87
C GLY A 522 19.22 3.65 -19.02
N TRP A 523 19.45 3.73 -17.72
CA TRP A 523 18.76 2.97 -16.69
C TRP A 523 18.05 3.92 -15.74
N GLY A 524 16.98 3.43 -15.12
CA GLY A 524 16.22 4.19 -14.15
C GLY A 524 15.63 3.27 -13.11
N MET A 525 15.48 3.78 -11.89
CA MET A 525 14.62 3.14 -10.90
C MET A 525 13.28 3.86 -10.92
N ALA A 526 12.21 3.08 -10.85
CA ALA A 526 10.90 3.62 -10.60
C ALA A 526 10.29 3.01 -9.34
N THR A 527 9.42 3.77 -8.69
CA THR A 527 8.68 3.30 -7.52
C THR A 527 7.19 3.51 -7.73
N ASN A 528 6.41 2.56 -7.24
CA ASN A 528 4.97 2.69 -7.01
C ASN A 528 4.66 2.69 -5.50
N PHE A 529 5.63 3.06 -4.66
CA PHE A 529 5.59 3.08 -3.19
C PHE A 529 5.48 1.69 -2.52
N THR A 530 5.36 0.60 -3.30
CA THR A 530 5.23 -0.78 -2.82
C THR A 530 6.33 -1.71 -3.36
N SER A 531 6.93 -1.40 -4.51
CA SER A 531 8.04 -2.15 -5.12
C SER A 531 8.99 -1.22 -5.90
N GLY A 532 10.28 -1.58 -5.96
CA GLY A 532 11.28 -0.89 -6.77
C GLY A 532 11.44 -1.56 -8.13
N LEU A 533 11.08 -0.87 -9.21
CA LEU A 533 11.25 -1.34 -10.58
C LEU A 533 12.59 -0.88 -11.14
N LEU A 534 13.30 -1.79 -11.81
CA LEU A 534 14.44 -1.45 -12.64
C LEU A 534 14.00 -1.31 -14.09
N LEU A 535 14.31 -0.16 -14.69
CA LEU A 535 13.91 0.22 -16.03
C LEU A 535 15.14 0.46 -16.92
N HIS A 536 14.97 0.21 -18.22
CA HIS A 536 15.96 0.49 -19.25
C HIS A 536 15.32 1.25 -20.42
N THR A 537 15.99 2.29 -20.91
CA THR A 537 15.57 3.08 -22.09
C THR A 537 16.58 2.96 -23.22
N GLN A 538 16.08 3.09 -24.46
CA GLN A 538 16.89 3.07 -25.69
C GLN A 538 16.52 4.22 -26.64
N ASP A 539 15.73 5.18 -26.19
CA ASP A 539 15.24 6.31 -26.98
C ASP A 539 15.34 7.66 -26.25
N GLY A 540 16.24 7.75 -25.26
CA GLY A 540 16.52 8.98 -24.52
C GLY A 540 15.48 9.27 -23.44
N GLY A 541 14.81 8.24 -22.94
CA GLY A 541 13.84 8.31 -21.85
C GLY A 541 12.40 8.55 -22.27
N GLN A 542 12.07 8.43 -23.57
CA GLN A 542 10.68 8.52 -24.06
C GLN A 542 9.91 7.24 -23.74
N THR A 543 10.55 6.09 -23.90
CA THR A 543 10.04 4.79 -23.48
C THR A 543 11.02 4.11 -22.52
N TRP A 544 10.46 3.46 -21.51
CA TRP A 544 11.21 2.75 -20.47
C TRP A 544 10.66 1.34 -20.34
N GLN A 545 11.48 0.35 -20.63
CA GLN A 545 11.13 -1.06 -20.51
C GLN A 545 11.46 -1.54 -19.10
N SER A 546 10.51 -2.16 -18.41
CA SER A 546 10.80 -2.88 -17.16
C SER A 546 11.71 -4.06 -17.48
N VAL A 547 12.82 -4.11 -16.77
CA VAL A 547 13.84 -5.16 -16.85
C VAL A 547 14.17 -5.71 -15.46
N THR A 548 13.22 -5.53 -14.54
CA THR A 548 13.31 -6.02 -13.16
C THR A 548 13.47 -7.54 -13.16
N PRO A 549 14.46 -8.12 -12.45
CA PRO A 549 14.64 -9.56 -12.43
C PRO A 549 13.41 -10.31 -11.87
N GLU A 550 13.07 -11.46 -12.47
CA GLU A 550 11.91 -12.26 -12.06
C GLU A 550 11.96 -12.63 -10.56
N GLY A 551 10.88 -12.35 -9.83
CA GLY A 551 10.78 -12.63 -8.39
C GLY A 551 11.53 -11.63 -7.49
N ALA A 552 12.12 -10.57 -8.03
CA ALA A 552 12.66 -9.48 -7.22
C ALA A 552 11.52 -8.54 -6.77
N SER A 553 11.18 -8.57 -5.48
CA SER A 553 10.24 -7.61 -4.88
C SER A 553 10.92 -6.32 -4.42
N TYR A 554 12.23 -6.36 -4.18
CA TYR A 554 13.03 -5.24 -3.71
C TYR A 554 14.48 -5.39 -4.17
N ILE A 555 15.07 -4.34 -4.75
CA ILE A 555 16.48 -4.30 -5.17
C ILE A 555 17.28 -3.59 -4.06
N ASN A 556 18.15 -4.33 -3.37
CA ASN A 556 18.95 -3.79 -2.27
C ASN A 556 20.11 -2.93 -2.77
N HIS A 557 20.82 -3.43 -3.77
CA HIS A 557 21.95 -2.75 -4.39
C HIS A 557 21.96 -3.06 -5.88
N TYR A 558 22.40 -2.09 -6.68
CA TYR A 558 22.58 -2.24 -8.12
C TYR A 558 23.83 -1.53 -8.58
N PHE A 559 24.40 -2.01 -9.69
CA PHE A 559 25.53 -1.37 -10.37
C PHE A 559 25.33 -1.49 -11.88
N MET A 560 25.29 -0.35 -12.56
CA MET A 560 25.19 -0.28 -14.02
C MET A 560 26.56 0.06 -14.58
N LEU A 561 27.14 -0.83 -15.39
CA LEU A 561 28.42 -0.58 -16.05
C LEU A 561 28.23 0.16 -17.36
N ASP A 562 27.24 -0.28 -18.14
CA ASP A 562 26.88 0.30 -19.44
C ASP A 562 25.40 0.01 -19.76
N ALA A 563 24.97 0.36 -20.98
CA ALA A 563 23.61 0.11 -21.46
C ALA A 563 23.21 -1.37 -21.55
N GLN A 564 24.15 -2.32 -21.48
CA GLN A 564 23.88 -3.75 -21.64
C GLN A 564 24.20 -4.55 -20.38
N THR A 565 25.18 -4.10 -19.61
CA THR A 565 25.77 -4.86 -18.52
C THR A 565 25.44 -4.22 -17.17
N ALA A 566 24.78 -4.98 -16.32
CA ALA A 566 24.39 -4.53 -14.99
C ALA A 566 24.36 -5.68 -13.98
N TRP A 567 24.48 -5.32 -12.71
CA TRP A 567 24.35 -6.23 -11.58
C TRP A 567 23.29 -5.73 -10.60
N VAL A 568 22.53 -6.68 -10.05
CA VAL A 568 21.52 -6.46 -9.02
C VAL A 568 21.78 -7.45 -7.89
N TYR A 569 21.81 -6.97 -6.66
CA TYR A 569 21.89 -7.82 -5.47
C TYR A 569 20.56 -7.81 -4.72
N LEU A 570 20.06 -9.02 -4.47
CA LEU A 570 18.83 -9.28 -3.73
C LEU A 570 19.20 -9.93 -2.41
N ALA A 571 18.87 -9.26 -1.32
CA ALA A 571 19.15 -9.81 0.00
C ALA A 571 18.05 -10.77 0.46
N ALA A 572 18.40 -11.80 1.22
CA ALA A 572 17.41 -12.70 1.80
C ALA A 572 16.63 -11.96 2.91
N HIS A 573 15.46 -11.40 2.58
CA HIS A 573 14.53 -10.79 3.54
C HIS A 573 13.12 -11.44 3.43
N ASP A 574 12.42 -11.56 4.56
CA ASP A 574 10.99 -11.86 4.68
C ASP A 574 10.41 -13.06 3.90
N ASN A 575 11.16 -14.16 3.81
CA ASN A 575 10.73 -15.44 3.19
C ASN A 575 10.43 -15.37 1.68
N LEU A 576 10.67 -14.25 1.00
CA LEU A 576 10.41 -14.08 -0.44
C LEU A 576 11.60 -14.54 -1.29
N VAL A 577 12.83 -14.25 -0.83
CA VAL A 577 14.07 -14.78 -1.42
C VAL A 577 14.74 -15.69 -0.37
N PRO A 578 14.97 -16.98 -0.67
CA PRO A 578 15.45 -17.94 0.33
C PRO A 578 16.92 -17.71 0.73
N GLU A 579 17.74 -17.11 -0.12
CA GLU A 579 19.19 -16.89 0.08
C GLU A 579 19.65 -15.60 -0.63
N ASP A 580 20.73 -14.97 -0.16
CA ASP A 580 21.34 -13.79 -0.80
C ASP A 580 21.85 -14.15 -2.20
N GLN A 581 21.51 -13.33 -3.20
CA GLN A 581 21.85 -13.60 -4.61
C GLN A 581 22.35 -12.35 -5.31
N LEU A 582 23.35 -12.54 -6.18
CA LEU A 582 23.76 -11.56 -7.18
C LEU A 582 23.22 -11.99 -8.55
N LEU A 583 22.64 -11.06 -9.27
CA LEU A 583 22.15 -11.25 -10.62
C LEU A 583 22.94 -10.35 -11.56
N ARG A 584 23.33 -10.88 -12.73
CA ARG A 584 23.99 -10.14 -13.80
C ARG A 584 23.17 -10.22 -15.08
N THR A 585 23.08 -9.11 -15.78
CA THR A 585 22.63 -9.06 -17.18
C THR A 585 23.77 -8.58 -18.08
N GLN A 586 23.73 -8.99 -19.35
CA GLN A 586 24.65 -8.55 -20.41
C GLN A 586 23.89 -8.18 -21.70
N ASP A 587 22.56 -8.09 -21.62
CA ASP A 587 21.65 -7.84 -22.74
C ASP A 587 20.64 -6.73 -22.43
N GLY A 588 21.02 -5.79 -21.55
CA GLY A 588 20.19 -4.66 -21.17
C GLY A 588 18.99 -5.08 -20.31
N GLY A 589 19.15 -6.16 -19.53
CA GLY A 589 18.15 -6.66 -18.60
C GLY A 589 17.06 -7.54 -19.21
N GLN A 590 17.21 -7.96 -20.48
CA GLN A 590 16.31 -8.92 -21.12
C GLN A 590 16.44 -10.32 -20.49
N SER A 591 17.62 -10.66 -19.98
CA SER A 591 17.84 -11.87 -19.20
C SER A 591 18.81 -11.63 -18.02
N TRP A 592 18.59 -12.38 -16.95
CA TRP A 592 19.37 -12.29 -15.71
C TRP A 592 19.95 -13.66 -15.33
N GLN A 593 21.28 -13.72 -15.23
CA GLN A 593 22.00 -14.88 -14.71
C GLN A 593 22.19 -14.73 -13.20
N ARG A 594 21.88 -15.78 -12.43
CA ARG A 594 21.96 -15.78 -10.95
C ARG A 594 23.25 -16.43 -10.46
N PHE A 595 23.83 -15.85 -9.42
CA PHE A 595 25.04 -16.32 -8.74
C PHE A 595 24.84 -16.34 -7.23
N GLU A 596 25.34 -17.41 -6.60
CA GLU A 596 25.46 -17.49 -5.16
C GLU A 596 26.64 -16.62 -4.69
N VAL A 597 26.51 -16.00 -3.51
CA VAL A 597 27.50 -15.06 -3.00
C VAL A 597 27.92 -15.39 -1.56
N PRO A 598 29.18 -15.10 -1.18
CA PRO A 598 29.70 -15.37 0.16
C PRO A 598 29.49 -14.23 1.17
N PHE A 599 28.83 -13.15 0.78
CA PHE A 599 28.62 -11.92 1.56
C PHE A 599 27.13 -11.65 1.82
N VAL A 600 26.81 -10.78 2.77
CA VAL A 600 25.43 -10.61 3.31
C VAL A 600 25.00 -9.14 3.42
N HIS A 601 23.68 -8.91 3.35
CA HIS A 601 22.79 -7.74 3.59
C HIS A 601 23.26 -6.27 3.50
N SER A 602 24.54 -5.94 3.58
CA SER A 602 25.06 -4.58 3.71
C SER A 602 26.35 -4.45 2.90
N ILE A 603 26.19 -4.28 1.58
CA ILE A 603 27.31 -4.32 0.64
C ILE A 603 27.51 -3.01 -0.13
N GLU A 604 28.68 -2.85 -0.74
CA GLU A 604 28.96 -1.88 -1.81
C GLU A 604 29.47 -2.66 -3.02
N LEU A 605 28.81 -2.50 -4.18
CA LEU A 605 29.12 -3.21 -5.42
C LEU A 605 29.79 -2.27 -6.42
N GLN A 606 30.92 -2.69 -6.98
CA GLN A 606 31.51 -1.99 -8.10
C GLN A 606 32.20 -2.93 -9.10
N PHE A 607 31.92 -2.73 -10.38
CA PHE A 607 32.56 -3.45 -11.47
C PHE A 607 33.36 -2.50 -12.35
N GLN A 608 34.53 -2.97 -12.81
CA GLN A 608 35.37 -2.22 -13.76
C GLN A 608 35.02 -2.60 -15.20
N ASP A 609 34.66 -3.86 -15.39
CA ASP A 609 34.22 -4.44 -16.65
C ASP A 609 33.27 -5.63 -16.36
N ALA A 610 32.85 -6.35 -17.41
CA ALA A 610 31.92 -7.47 -17.30
C ALA A 610 32.44 -8.68 -16.48
N GLU A 611 33.75 -8.74 -16.21
CA GLU A 611 34.43 -9.86 -15.56
C GLU A 611 35.04 -9.44 -14.20
N GLN A 612 35.59 -8.25 -14.09
CA GLN A 612 36.31 -7.79 -12.90
C GLN A 612 35.45 -6.87 -12.06
N GLY A 613 35.31 -7.25 -10.78
CA GLY A 613 34.49 -6.51 -9.84
C GLY A 613 34.79 -6.82 -8.39
N TRP A 614 34.18 -6.02 -7.52
CA TRP A 614 34.48 -6.01 -6.10
C TRP A 614 33.23 -5.77 -5.27
N VAL A 615 33.25 -6.35 -4.07
CA VAL A 615 32.23 -6.15 -3.04
C VAL A 615 32.91 -5.77 -1.74
N LEU A 616 32.46 -4.69 -1.09
CA LEU A 616 32.69 -4.49 0.34
C LEU A 616 31.48 -5.01 1.11
N ASP A 617 31.68 -5.88 2.09
CA ASP A 617 30.65 -6.47 2.94
C ASP A 617 30.83 -6.04 4.40
N ASN A 618 29.81 -5.43 5.00
CA ASN A 618 29.80 -5.09 6.43
C ASN A 618 29.17 -6.20 7.27
N ARG A 619 30.02 -7.03 7.86
CA ARG A 619 29.63 -8.25 8.59
C ARG A 619 29.07 -8.03 9.99
N GLN A 620 29.02 -6.79 10.47
CA GLN A 620 28.56 -6.46 11.84
C GLN A 620 27.10 -5.96 11.90
N CYS A 621 26.44 -5.84 10.75
CA CYS A 621 25.03 -5.41 10.65
C CYS A 621 24.09 -6.62 10.78
N ASP A 622 23.46 -6.80 11.94
CA ASP A 622 22.30 -7.68 12.12
C ASP A 622 21.04 -6.80 12.27
N TYR A 623 20.13 -6.85 11.28
CA TYR A 623 18.98 -5.94 11.17
C TYR A 623 17.96 -6.06 12.33
N GLY A 624 18.13 -7.03 13.25
CA GLY A 624 17.30 -7.22 14.44
C GLY A 624 17.43 -6.14 15.52
N GLU A 625 18.46 -5.27 15.49
CA GLU A 625 18.72 -4.28 16.55
C GLU A 625 18.69 -2.80 16.10
N GLY A 626 18.30 -2.51 14.87
CA GLY A 626 17.82 -1.17 14.48
C GLY A 626 18.84 -0.02 14.45
N ASN A 627 20.14 -0.28 14.34
CA ASN A 627 21.13 0.82 14.17
C ASN A 627 22.36 0.38 13.34
N CYS A 628 22.21 0.35 12.01
CA CYS A 628 23.32 0.03 11.09
C CYS A 628 24.22 1.24 10.76
N GLU A 629 23.83 2.45 11.18
CA GLU A 629 24.54 3.69 10.87
C GLU A 629 25.47 4.18 11.99
N SER A 630 25.41 3.56 13.18
CA SER A 630 26.23 3.96 14.32
C SER A 630 27.49 3.11 14.47
N ASN A 631 28.58 3.60 13.87
CA ASN A 631 29.97 3.49 14.33
C ASN A 631 30.69 2.12 14.20
N PHE A 632 31.70 2.09 13.31
CA PHE A 632 32.78 1.10 13.17
C PHE A 632 32.36 -0.34 12.79
N GLY A 633 32.13 -0.59 11.49
CA GLY A 633 31.86 -1.93 10.96
C GLY A 633 33.14 -2.73 10.65
N LEU A 634 33.09 -4.05 10.81
CA LEU A 634 34.10 -4.98 10.30
C LEU A 634 33.82 -5.23 8.80
N TYR A 635 34.53 -4.53 7.91
CA TYR A 635 34.38 -4.74 6.46
C TYR A 635 35.31 -5.83 5.93
N GLN A 636 34.78 -6.65 5.03
CA GLN A 636 35.52 -7.60 4.21
C GLN A 636 35.42 -7.19 2.73
N ALA A 637 36.52 -7.32 2.00
CA ALA A 637 36.54 -7.06 0.56
C ALA A 637 36.59 -8.40 -0.19
N TYR A 638 35.70 -8.57 -1.15
CA TYR A 638 35.69 -9.70 -2.07
C TYR A 638 35.97 -9.20 -3.48
N GLN A 639 36.68 -10.01 -4.25
CA GLN A 639 36.99 -9.74 -5.65
C GLN A 639 36.49 -10.87 -6.53
N THR A 640 35.94 -10.52 -7.69
CA THR A 640 35.62 -11.45 -8.78
C THR A 640 36.44 -11.14 -10.02
N SER A 641 36.72 -12.18 -10.81
CA SER A 641 37.36 -12.08 -12.13
C SER A 641 36.55 -12.80 -13.22
N ASP A 642 35.32 -13.18 -12.91
CA ASP A 642 34.37 -13.87 -13.79
C ASP A 642 32.98 -13.22 -13.78
N GLY A 643 32.91 -11.98 -13.28
CA GLY A 643 31.72 -11.14 -13.27
C GLY A 643 30.70 -11.51 -12.20
N GLY A 644 31.18 -12.11 -11.12
CA GLY A 644 30.40 -12.44 -9.92
C GLY A 644 30.05 -13.92 -9.77
N GLU A 645 30.53 -14.79 -10.66
CA GLU A 645 30.36 -16.25 -10.56
C GLU A 645 31.14 -16.81 -9.37
N THR A 646 32.37 -16.34 -9.17
CA THR A 646 33.19 -16.70 -8.02
C THR A 646 33.80 -15.46 -7.36
N TRP A 647 33.97 -15.56 -6.04
CA TRP A 647 34.43 -14.47 -5.19
C TRP A 647 35.59 -14.91 -4.32
N ASN A 648 36.70 -14.18 -4.42
CA ASN A 648 37.90 -14.37 -3.62
C ASN A 648 37.93 -13.34 -2.49
N LEU A 649 38.01 -13.82 -1.25
CA LEU A 649 38.21 -12.94 -0.09
C LEU A 649 39.61 -12.32 -0.14
N MET A 650 39.67 -10.99 -0.16
CA MET A 650 40.92 -10.25 -0.28
C MET A 650 41.56 -10.00 1.08
N LYS A 651 42.87 -10.26 1.16
CA LYS A 651 43.67 -9.92 2.34
C LYS A 651 44.14 -8.47 2.25
N MET A 652 43.36 -7.55 2.78
CA MET A 652 43.79 -6.16 2.90
C MET A 652 44.85 -6.06 3.99
N ASN A 653 46.13 -6.10 3.60
CA ASN A 653 47.25 -5.94 4.52
C ASN A 653 47.38 -4.45 4.89
N ALA A 654 46.64 -3.99 5.91
CA ALA A 654 47.03 -2.78 6.60
C ALA A 654 48.36 -3.07 7.36
N PRO A 655 49.32 -2.14 7.44
CA PRO A 655 50.68 -2.44 7.93
C PRO A 655 50.79 -3.04 9.34
N ASN A 656 49.73 -3.05 10.17
CA ASN A 656 49.81 -3.35 11.61
C ASN A 656 48.74 -4.29 12.21
N ASP A 657 47.89 -5.01 11.47
CA ASP A 657 46.95 -5.98 12.10
C ASP A 657 46.72 -7.27 11.27
N PRO A 658 46.83 -8.49 11.84
CA PRO A 658 46.77 -9.76 11.08
C PRO A 658 45.37 -10.34 10.84
N ILE A 659 44.28 -9.67 11.26
CA ILE A 659 42.91 -10.09 10.93
C ILE A 659 42.25 -8.96 10.14
N VAL A 660 42.07 -9.23 8.86
CA VAL A 660 41.55 -8.32 7.83
C VAL A 660 40.14 -7.88 8.23
N SER A 661 40.10 -6.68 8.77
CA SER A 661 38.93 -5.89 9.10
C SER A 661 39.35 -4.46 8.84
N LEU A 662 38.63 -3.73 7.99
CA LEU A 662 38.75 -2.28 7.93
C LEU A 662 38.07 -1.69 9.18
N SER A 663 38.61 -1.99 10.37
CA SER A 663 38.03 -1.66 11.70
C SER A 663 37.85 -0.15 11.94
N PHE A 664 38.27 0.67 10.98
CA PHE A 664 38.38 2.12 11.07
C PHE A 664 37.79 2.85 9.87
N ILE A 665 36.94 2.20 9.07
CA ILE A 665 36.24 2.85 7.95
C ILE A 665 34.76 2.96 8.31
N PRO A 666 34.28 4.08 8.87
CA PRO A 666 32.87 4.28 9.20
C PRO A 666 31.98 4.61 7.99
N SER A 667 32.41 4.32 6.76
CA SER A 667 31.65 4.56 5.51
C SER A 667 31.80 3.42 4.50
N LYS A 668 30.71 3.09 3.80
CA LYS A 668 30.62 2.07 2.76
C LYS A 668 31.10 2.62 1.41
N GLN A 669 32.40 2.82 1.20
CA GLN A 669 32.82 3.43 -0.06
C GLN A 669 34.11 2.84 -0.65
N LEU A 670 33.99 2.25 -1.84
CA LEU A 670 35.03 1.65 -2.66
C LEU A 670 34.90 2.22 -4.07
N TRP A 671 36.03 2.62 -4.65
CA TRP A 671 36.05 3.24 -5.97
C TRP A 671 37.21 2.73 -6.83
N PHE A 672 36.94 2.10 -7.95
CA PHE A 672 37.93 1.74 -8.97
C PHE A 672 37.98 2.77 -10.10
N ARG A 673 39.21 3.11 -10.53
CA ARG A 673 39.46 3.73 -11.84
C ARG A 673 39.52 2.66 -12.91
N ASP A 674 40.27 1.60 -12.63
CA ASP A 674 40.50 0.49 -13.55
C ASP A 674 40.84 -0.80 -12.79
N THR A 675 41.20 -1.84 -13.54
CA THR A 675 41.55 -3.17 -13.03
C THR A 675 42.78 -3.20 -12.11
N THR A 676 43.51 -2.10 -11.96
CA THR A 676 44.73 -2.03 -11.13
C THR A 676 44.57 -1.03 -10.00
N MET A 677 43.86 0.08 -10.22
CA MET A 677 43.84 1.20 -9.30
C MET A 677 42.47 1.44 -8.68
N ALA A 678 42.44 1.53 -7.36
CA ALA A 678 41.24 1.78 -6.58
C ALA A 678 41.53 2.58 -5.32
N TRP A 679 40.50 3.23 -4.79
CA TRP A 679 40.50 3.97 -3.54
C TRP A 679 39.45 3.40 -2.59
N VAL A 680 39.76 3.41 -1.31
CA VAL A 680 38.84 3.09 -0.22
C VAL A 680 38.97 4.19 0.83
N GLY A 681 37.88 4.90 1.09
CA GLY A 681 37.86 6.07 1.96
C GLY A 681 37.00 5.86 3.21
N GLY A 682 37.45 6.40 4.34
CA GLY A 682 36.75 6.31 5.63
C GLY A 682 36.25 7.64 6.18
N LYS A 683 35.16 7.55 6.95
CA LYS A 683 34.70 8.61 7.85
C LYS A 683 35.64 8.81 9.07
N THR A 684 35.80 10.03 9.58
CA THR A 684 36.44 10.28 10.89
C THR A 684 35.56 11.19 11.75
N ILE A 685 35.45 10.87 13.05
CA ILE A 685 34.56 11.58 14.00
C ILE A 685 35.36 12.56 14.88
N THR A 686 36.70 12.49 14.88
CA THR A 686 37.54 13.31 15.77
C THR A 686 38.30 14.39 15.00
N SER A 687 38.43 15.58 15.62
CA SER A 687 39.00 16.82 15.06
C SER A 687 40.50 16.77 14.71
N ASP A 688 41.18 15.69 15.08
CA ASP A 688 42.65 15.62 15.15
C ASP A 688 43.27 14.54 14.25
N LEU A 689 42.46 13.73 13.54
CA LEU A 689 42.95 12.69 12.64
C LEU A 689 42.77 13.12 11.17
N ALA A 690 43.80 12.93 10.37
CA ALA A 690 43.72 13.07 8.92
C ALA A 690 42.81 11.97 8.32
N ILE A 691 42.19 12.26 7.18
CA ILE A 691 41.19 11.36 6.58
C ILE A 691 41.94 10.16 6.00
N PRO A 692 41.67 8.92 6.47
CA PRO A 692 42.30 7.74 5.91
C PRO A 692 41.70 7.47 4.54
N LEU A 693 42.53 7.62 3.51
CA LEU A 693 42.25 7.18 2.15
C LEU A 693 43.26 6.09 1.82
N PHE A 694 42.82 4.91 1.41
CA PHE A 694 43.70 3.85 0.98
C PHE A 694 43.64 3.73 -0.53
N VAL A 695 44.80 3.59 -1.16
CA VAL A 695 44.93 3.46 -2.61
C VAL A 695 45.64 2.17 -2.93
N THR A 696 45.09 1.41 -3.87
CA THR A 696 45.75 0.25 -4.46
C THR A 696 46.17 0.56 -5.89
N HIS A 697 47.23 -0.08 -6.37
CA HIS A 697 47.70 -0.05 -7.76
C HIS A 697 47.91 -1.47 -8.32
N ASP A 698 47.50 -2.49 -7.58
CA ASP A 698 47.70 -3.90 -7.90
C ASP A 698 46.42 -4.71 -7.71
N ASN A 699 45.28 -4.08 -8.00
CA ASN A 699 43.96 -4.69 -7.89
C ASN A 699 43.71 -5.20 -6.46
N GLY A 700 43.89 -4.30 -5.49
CA GLY A 700 43.60 -4.49 -4.07
C GLY A 700 44.44 -5.56 -3.35
N GLN A 701 45.55 -6.03 -3.94
CA GLN A 701 46.49 -6.94 -3.26
C GLN A 701 47.29 -6.20 -2.18
N THR A 702 47.66 -4.94 -2.43
CA THR A 702 48.28 -4.04 -1.47
C THR A 702 47.58 -2.69 -1.45
N TRP A 703 47.53 -2.09 -0.27
CA TRP A 703 46.88 -0.81 -0.02
C TRP A 703 47.89 0.14 0.62
N GLN A 704 47.99 1.34 0.06
CA GLN A 704 48.82 2.42 0.56
C GLN A 704 47.93 3.49 1.17
N GLU A 705 48.19 3.84 2.43
CA GLU A 705 47.51 4.96 3.08
C GLU A 705 48.00 6.28 2.49
N LYS A 706 47.04 7.12 2.06
CA LYS A 706 47.21 8.50 1.62
C LYS A 706 46.53 9.41 2.64
N GLN A 707 47.20 10.51 2.95
CA GLN A 707 46.69 11.50 3.89
C GLN A 707 45.98 12.60 3.10
N VAL A 708 44.66 12.68 3.23
CA VAL A 708 43.91 13.81 2.68
C VAL A 708 44.09 15.03 3.61
N PRO A 709 44.43 16.21 3.09
CA PRO A 709 44.69 17.38 3.92
C PRO A 709 43.44 17.84 4.68
N ILE A 710 43.62 18.21 5.94
CA ILE A 710 42.56 18.84 6.74
C ILE A 710 42.43 20.31 6.31
N ILE A 711 41.27 20.68 5.78
CA ILE A 711 40.96 22.06 5.38
C ILE A 711 40.75 22.91 6.65
N ARG A 712 41.79 23.61 7.13
CA ARG A 712 41.71 24.48 8.35
C ARG A 712 41.60 25.99 8.08
N HIS A 713 41.31 26.45 6.87
CA HIS A 713 41.48 27.88 6.54
C HIS A 713 40.17 28.65 6.33
N GLN A 714 39.87 29.57 7.29
CA GLN A 714 39.53 31.01 7.11
C GLN A 714 38.61 31.65 8.17
N THR A 715 38.38 31.07 9.35
CA THR A 715 37.63 31.78 10.42
C THR A 715 38.20 31.55 11.82
N SER A 716 38.17 32.58 12.67
CA SER A 716 38.67 32.62 14.05
C SER A 716 37.83 31.81 15.07
N VAL A 717 37.08 30.81 14.62
CA VAL A 717 36.11 30.06 15.43
C VAL A 717 36.53 28.59 15.52
N ALA A 718 36.38 27.99 16.70
CA ALA A 718 36.73 26.59 16.94
C ALA A 718 35.74 25.64 16.24
N PHE A 719 36.24 24.61 15.56
CA PHE A 719 35.44 23.53 15.01
C PHE A 719 35.05 22.59 16.16
N THR A 720 33.76 22.31 16.33
CA THR A 720 33.26 21.32 17.30
C THR A 720 32.52 20.22 16.53
N ASP A 721 33.09 19.02 16.60
CA ASP A 721 32.54 17.72 16.21
C ASP A 721 32.26 17.46 14.71
N GLY A 722 33.14 16.65 14.11
CA GLY A 722 32.86 15.83 12.92
C GLY A 722 33.30 16.38 11.56
N ILE A 723 33.72 15.48 10.66
CA ILE A 723 33.74 15.66 9.20
C ILE A 723 32.72 14.65 8.66
N THR A 724 31.79 15.08 7.80
CA THR A 724 30.84 14.18 7.10
C THR A 724 31.18 14.19 5.63
N TYR A 725 30.92 13.06 4.97
CA TYR A 725 31.44 12.74 3.67
C TYR A 725 30.29 12.53 2.70
N SER A 726 30.60 12.80 1.43
CA SER A 726 29.72 12.57 0.30
C SER A 726 30.54 11.89 -0.81
N PHE A 727 29.85 11.30 -1.79
CA PHE A 727 30.44 10.43 -2.81
C PHE A 727 31.53 11.15 -3.64
N PRO A 728 32.74 10.59 -3.80
CA PRO A 728 33.72 11.15 -4.71
C PRO A 728 33.36 10.83 -6.15
N ILE A 729 33.84 11.68 -7.04
CA ILE A 729 33.54 11.66 -8.46
C ILE A 729 34.85 11.33 -9.19
N ILE A 730 34.84 10.25 -9.97
CA ILE A 730 36.02 9.74 -10.68
C ILE A 730 35.75 9.84 -12.17
N LEU A 731 36.55 10.64 -12.84
CA LEU A 731 36.38 10.92 -14.27
C LEU A 731 37.61 10.49 -15.08
N SER A 732 38.76 10.24 -14.41
CA SER A 732 40.03 9.80 -15.03
C SER A 732 41.12 9.47 -13.97
N ASP A 733 42.40 9.85 -14.21
CA ASP A 733 43.50 9.89 -13.20
C ASP A 733 43.27 10.95 -12.11
N GLU A 734 42.25 11.79 -12.31
CA GLU A 734 41.81 12.83 -11.38
C GLU A 734 40.65 12.30 -10.51
N LEU A 735 40.84 12.34 -9.19
CA LEU A 735 39.81 12.03 -8.19
C LEU A 735 39.33 13.35 -7.59
N ILE A 736 38.04 13.61 -7.70
CA ILE A 736 37.37 14.73 -7.04
C ILE A 736 36.71 14.19 -5.78
N TYR A 737 37.26 14.58 -4.64
CA TYR A 737 36.85 14.13 -3.31
C TYR A 737 36.05 15.21 -2.60
N GLN A 738 34.78 14.94 -2.35
CA GLN A 738 33.89 15.87 -1.68
C GLN A 738 34.02 15.76 -0.16
N VAL A 739 34.25 16.89 0.52
CA VAL A 739 34.42 16.94 1.98
C VAL A 739 33.47 17.96 2.57
N ALA A 740 32.66 17.57 3.57
CA ALA A 740 31.88 18.50 4.38
C ALA A 740 32.50 18.64 5.78
N THR A 741 32.90 19.86 6.13
CA THR A 741 33.50 20.18 7.44
C THR A 741 32.52 20.93 8.34
N TYR A 742 32.32 20.53 9.59
CA TYR A 742 31.32 21.19 10.46
C TYR A 742 31.91 22.38 11.20
N ARG A 743 31.39 23.57 10.92
CA ARG A 743 31.72 24.78 11.66
C ARG A 743 30.77 24.96 12.84
N ALA A 744 31.31 25.20 14.04
CA ALA A 744 30.52 25.65 15.17
C ALA A 744 29.96 27.06 14.91
N SER A 745 28.69 27.26 15.17
CA SER A 745 28.01 28.55 15.22
C SER A 745 28.65 29.49 16.25
N GLU A 746 28.35 30.79 16.13
CA GLU A 746 28.79 31.78 17.12
C GLU A 746 28.20 31.54 18.53
N ASP A 747 27.08 30.81 18.63
CA ASP A 747 26.46 30.43 19.91
C ASP A 747 27.07 29.15 20.55
N GLY A 748 27.96 28.45 19.83
CA GLY A 748 28.66 27.25 20.31
C GLY A 748 27.77 26.02 20.49
N VAL A 749 26.51 26.06 20.01
CA VAL A 749 25.52 24.98 20.17
C VAL A 749 25.10 24.37 18.83
N SER A 750 25.16 25.12 17.73
CA SER A 750 24.82 24.63 16.39
C SER A 750 26.06 24.38 15.53
N SER A 751 26.03 23.35 14.68
CA SER A 751 27.09 23.09 13.71
C SER A 751 26.54 23.14 12.29
N PHE A 752 27.25 23.83 11.38
CA PHE A 752 26.86 23.95 9.98
C PHE A 752 27.92 23.31 9.09
N PRO A 753 27.55 22.40 8.17
CA PRO A 753 28.50 21.84 7.22
C PRO A 753 28.98 22.92 6.24
N VAL A 754 30.29 22.98 6.03
CA VAL A 754 30.96 23.77 5.02
C VAL A 754 31.52 22.78 4.00
N PRO A 755 30.86 22.62 2.85
CA PRO A 755 31.29 21.71 1.80
C PRO A 755 32.51 22.28 1.04
N ALA A 756 33.38 21.39 0.57
CA ALA A 756 34.56 21.70 -0.24
C ALA A 756 34.88 20.55 -1.20
N PHE A 757 35.45 20.88 -2.38
CA PHE A 757 36.01 19.89 -3.31
C PHE A 757 37.52 19.80 -3.13
N LEU A 758 38.02 18.62 -2.82
CA LEU A 758 39.43 18.30 -2.86
C LEU A 758 39.73 17.51 -4.12
N VAL A 759 40.51 18.08 -5.02
CA VAL A 759 40.88 17.42 -6.28
C VAL A 759 42.30 16.92 -6.17
N THR A 760 42.51 15.64 -6.43
CA THR A 760 43.84 15.08 -6.67
C THR A 760 43.95 14.66 -8.13
N ARG A 761 45.10 14.94 -8.74
CA ARG A 761 45.41 14.57 -10.13
C ARG A 761 46.52 13.53 -10.23
N ASP A 762 46.98 13.03 -9.08
CA ASP A 762 48.13 12.15 -8.95
C ASP A 762 47.82 10.96 -8.02
N GLY A 763 46.54 10.58 -7.92
CA GLY A 763 46.14 9.41 -7.15
C GLY A 763 46.18 9.60 -5.63
N GLY A 764 46.13 10.85 -5.15
CA GLY A 764 46.11 11.20 -3.73
C GLY A 764 47.48 11.58 -3.15
N GLU A 765 48.50 11.82 -3.99
CA GLU A 765 49.81 12.32 -3.54
C GLU A 765 49.77 13.83 -3.23
N SER A 766 48.99 14.59 -3.99
CA SER A 766 48.72 16.00 -3.77
C SER A 766 47.24 16.33 -3.98
N TRP A 767 46.78 17.38 -3.29
CA TRP A 767 45.38 17.78 -3.24
C TRP A 767 45.27 19.30 -3.44
N ALA A 768 44.35 19.69 -4.31
CA ALA A 768 43.95 21.07 -4.54
C ALA A 768 42.56 21.31 -3.95
N LEU A 769 42.35 22.49 -3.37
CA LEU A 769 41.04 22.93 -2.88
C LEU A 769 40.33 23.72 -3.96
N ASN A 770 39.18 23.24 -4.39
CA ASN A 770 38.32 23.90 -5.37
C ASN A 770 37.10 24.52 -4.67
N PRO A 771 36.65 25.72 -5.13
CA PRO A 771 35.48 26.39 -4.56
C PRO A 771 34.18 25.65 -4.91
N MET A 772 33.18 25.81 -4.03
CA MET A 772 31.81 25.34 -4.26
C MET A 772 30.98 26.41 -4.97
N PRO A 773 29.90 26.02 -5.69
CA PRO A 773 28.89 26.98 -6.12
C PRO A 773 28.25 27.66 -4.90
N ASP A 774 27.89 28.92 -5.03
CA ASP A 774 27.13 29.62 -3.99
C ASP A 774 25.78 28.94 -3.76
N SER A 775 25.37 28.74 -2.50
CA SER A 775 24.10 28.10 -2.13
C SER A 775 23.91 26.67 -2.69
N TRP A 776 25.00 25.92 -2.87
CA TRP A 776 24.94 24.53 -3.34
C TRP A 776 24.12 23.61 -2.41
N ASN A 777 23.28 22.76 -3.00
CA ASN A 777 22.29 21.94 -2.28
C ASN A 777 22.66 20.47 -2.05
N GLY A 778 23.77 19.99 -2.62
CA GLY A 778 24.13 18.57 -2.56
C GLY A 778 24.19 17.85 -3.91
N GLU A 779 23.57 18.39 -4.96
CA GLU A 779 23.54 17.77 -6.28
C GLU A 779 24.62 18.34 -7.21
N ILE A 780 25.42 17.46 -7.80
CA ILE A 780 26.45 17.79 -8.79
C ILE A 780 26.65 16.60 -9.71
N ASP A 781 26.83 16.88 -10.99
CA ASP A 781 27.15 15.88 -11.99
C ASP A 781 28.34 16.35 -12.84
N PHE A 782 29.23 15.43 -13.19
CA PHE A 782 30.40 15.72 -14.01
C PHE A 782 30.35 14.90 -15.30
N VAL A 783 30.28 15.62 -16.40
CA VAL A 783 30.34 15.05 -17.75
C VAL A 783 31.79 14.69 -18.14
N SER A 784 32.75 15.47 -17.62
CA SER A 784 34.17 15.26 -17.86
C SER A 784 35.00 15.88 -16.73
N PRO A 785 36.32 15.62 -16.64
CA PRO A 785 37.18 16.26 -15.62
C PRO A 785 37.15 17.80 -15.62
N LEU A 786 36.67 18.43 -16.69
CA LEU A 786 36.56 19.88 -16.82
C LEU A 786 35.12 20.39 -16.70
N GLU A 787 34.15 19.58 -17.11
CA GLU A 787 32.75 19.99 -17.31
C GLU A 787 31.88 19.44 -16.19
N ALA A 788 31.25 20.32 -15.42
CA ALA A 788 30.41 19.96 -14.28
C ALA A 788 29.16 20.84 -14.17
N PHE A 789 28.06 20.24 -13.75
CA PHE A 789 26.78 20.90 -13.50
C PHE A 789 26.40 20.72 -12.03
N ALA A 790 26.00 21.78 -11.35
CA ALA A 790 25.60 21.74 -9.94
C ALA A 790 24.39 22.64 -9.71
N ILE A 791 23.53 22.29 -8.75
CA ILE A 791 22.42 23.17 -8.36
C ILE A 791 22.96 24.20 -7.34
N CYS A 792 22.74 25.48 -7.62
CA CYS A 792 23.26 26.60 -6.84
C CYS A 792 22.12 27.56 -6.44
N GLY A 793 21.57 27.34 -5.24
CA GLY A 793 20.37 28.03 -4.78
C GLY A 793 19.17 27.66 -5.64
N ASN A 794 18.60 28.65 -6.34
CA ASN A 794 17.46 28.46 -7.24
C ASN A 794 17.85 28.38 -8.72
N ALA A 795 19.13 28.20 -9.03
CA ALA A 795 19.66 28.15 -10.39
C ALA A 795 20.53 26.91 -10.63
N LEU A 796 20.85 26.67 -11.91
CA LEU A 796 21.88 25.73 -12.32
C LEU A 796 23.21 26.49 -12.44
N CYS A 797 24.30 25.91 -11.97
CA CYS A 797 25.65 26.41 -12.14
C CYS A 797 26.47 25.42 -12.96
N VAL A 798 27.29 25.93 -13.86
CA VAL A 798 28.20 25.12 -14.69
C VAL A 798 29.65 25.53 -14.43
N SER A 799 30.55 24.56 -14.54
CA SER A 799 31.98 24.75 -14.50
C SER A 799 32.62 24.14 -15.74
N HIS A 800 33.58 24.84 -16.32
CA HIS A 800 34.34 24.43 -17.51
C HIS A 800 35.83 24.20 -17.22
N ASP A 801 36.23 24.26 -15.96
CA ASP A 801 37.63 24.17 -15.51
C ASP A 801 37.83 23.18 -14.34
N GLY A 802 36.91 22.24 -14.20
CA GLY A 802 36.95 21.17 -13.21
C GLY A 802 36.58 21.68 -11.81
N ALA A 803 35.50 22.46 -11.72
CA ALA A 803 35.02 23.10 -10.49
C ALA A 803 36.01 24.12 -9.88
N GLN A 804 36.89 24.74 -10.66
CA GLN A 804 37.73 25.84 -10.16
C GLN A 804 36.99 27.17 -10.19
N THR A 805 36.08 27.36 -11.15
CA THR A 805 35.15 28.48 -11.24
C THR A 805 33.74 27.97 -11.58
N TRP A 806 32.74 28.73 -11.14
CA TRP A 806 31.32 28.44 -11.35
C TRP A 806 30.65 29.63 -12.00
N GLU A 807 29.87 29.39 -13.05
CA GLU A 807 29.00 30.39 -13.67
C GLU A 807 27.54 29.99 -13.49
N THR A 808 26.71 30.96 -13.11
CA THR A 808 25.26 30.75 -12.95
C THR A 808 24.58 30.81 -14.30
N LEU A 809 23.79 29.78 -14.59
CA LEU A 809 23.04 29.62 -15.81
C LEU A 809 21.55 29.89 -15.55
N THR A 810 20.92 30.65 -16.44
CA THR A 810 19.48 30.91 -16.35
C THR A 810 18.73 29.72 -16.93
N SER A 811 18.06 28.97 -16.07
CA SER A 811 17.29 27.77 -16.43
C SER A 811 15.80 28.07 -16.47
N THR A 812 15.06 27.38 -17.33
CA THR A 812 13.58 27.37 -17.28
C THR A 812 13.03 26.50 -16.14
N LEU A 813 13.81 25.54 -15.64
CA LEU A 813 13.46 24.70 -14.49
C LEU A 813 13.78 25.46 -13.19
N ASP A 814 12.83 25.48 -12.27
CA ASP A 814 12.96 26.15 -10.99
C ASP A 814 13.63 25.23 -9.96
N PHE A 815 14.86 25.57 -9.57
CA PHE A 815 15.61 24.81 -8.58
C PHE A 815 15.39 25.32 -7.14
N THR A 816 14.39 26.17 -6.90
CA THR A 816 14.12 26.72 -5.56
C THR A 816 13.91 25.61 -4.53
N GLU A 817 14.74 25.61 -3.48
CA GLU A 817 14.63 24.63 -2.39
C GLU A 817 13.42 24.90 -1.48
N THR A 818 12.71 23.83 -1.16
CA THR A 818 11.80 23.71 -0.02
C THR A 818 12.18 22.43 0.74
N ASP A 819 11.72 22.25 1.98
CA ASP A 819 12.04 21.05 2.82
C ASP A 819 11.65 19.69 2.18
N SER A 820 11.02 19.71 0.99
CA SER A 820 10.51 18.55 0.24
C SER A 820 10.81 18.59 -1.26
N HIS A 821 11.75 19.41 -1.76
CA HIS A 821 12.15 19.43 -3.18
C HIS A 821 13.42 18.59 -3.38
N HIS A 822 13.33 17.48 -4.12
CA HIS A 822 14.47 16.64 -4.50
C HIS A 822 14.62 16.63 -6.02
N ILE A 823 15.80 17.03 -6.52
CA ILE A 823 16.14 16.98 -7.94
C ILE A 823 17.38 16.10 -8.11
N LYS A 824 17.29 15.14 -9.03
CA LYS A 824 18.44 14.34 -9.50
C LYS A 824 18.75 14.68 -10.94
N MET A 825 20.03 14.90 -11.26
CA MET A 825 20.46 15.28 -12.60
C MET A 825 21.52 14.34 -13.12
N ASP A 826 21.54 14.16 -14.44
CA ASP A 826 22.56 13.37 -15.12
C ASP A 826 22.78 13.89 -16.54
N PHE A 827 24.02 14.25 -16.88
CA PHE A 827 24.44 14.83 -18.15
C PHE A 827 25.43 13.89 -18.84
N VAL A 828 25.12 13.53 -20.08
CA VAL A 828 26.00 12.72 -20.94
C VAL A 828 26.90 13.57 -21.83
N SER A 829 26.60 14.87 -21.96
CA SER A 829 27.42 15.84 -22.68
C SER A 829 27.23 17.26 -22.11
N PRO A 830 28.09 18.24 -22.47
CA PRO A 830 27.91 19.63 -22.03
C PRO A 830 26.60 20.29 -22.50
N THR A 831 25.88 19.66 -23.43
CA THR A 831 24.61 20.17 -23.95
C THR A 831 23.42 19.29 -23.59
N THR A 832 23.62 17.99 -23.40
CA THR A 832 22.52 17.03 -23.27
C THR A 832 22.52 16.41 -21.87
N GLY A 833 21.38 16.51 -21.19
CA GLY A 833 21.18 15.94 -19.86
C GLY A 833 19.72 15.78 -19.49
N TRP A 834 19.47 15.15 -18.35
CA TRP A 834 18.16 14.86 -17.81
C TRP A 834 18.09 15.27 -16.34
N ALA A 835 16.87 15.56 -15.89
CA ALA A 835 16.59 15.87 -14.49
C ALA A 835 15.29 15.21 -14.07
N VAL A 836 15.26 14.68 -12.85
CA VAL A 836 14.07 14.12 -12.22
C VAL A 836 13.75 14.97 -10.99
N GLU A 837 12.59 15.62 -10.98
CA GLU A 837 12.14 16.54 -9.93
C GLU A 837 10.95 15.95 -9.17
N TYR A 838 11.03 15.90 -7.85
CA TYR A 838 9.88 15.61 -6.99
C TYR A 838 9.08 16.89 -6.71
N LYS A 839 7.82 16.92 -7.15
CA LYS A 839 6.88 18.00 -6.84
C LYS A 839 5.95 17.60 -5.68
N PRO A 840 6.03 18.28 -4.52
CA PRO A 840 5.19 18.03 -3.36
C PRO A 840 3.78 18.62 -3.53
N ASP A 841 3.21 18.54 -4.74
CA ASP A 841 1.83 18.92 -4.99
C ASP A 841 0.86 17.84 -4.46
N THR A 842 -0.45 18.10 -4.55
CA THR A 842 -1.52 17.16 -4.13
C THR A 842 -1.47 15.78 -4.80
N GLN A 843 -0.59 15.56 -5.78
CA GLN A 843 -0.42 14.30 -6.52
C GLN A 843 0.93 13.60 -6.25
N MET A 844 1.84 14.18 -5.44
CA MET A 844 3.15 13.61 -5.07
C MET A 844 3.91 13.04 -6.27
N ARG A 845 4.17 13.86 -7.30
CA ARG A 845 4.69 13.37 -8.60
C ARG A 845 6.18 13.59 -8.79
N TRP A 846 6.85 12.61 -9.39
CA TRP A 846 8.14 12.80 -10.05
C TRP A 846 7.97 13.16 -11.52
N ILE A 847 8.69 14.19 -11.97
CA ILE A 847 8.67 14.66 -13.36
C ILE A 847 10.06 14.51 -13.96
N LEU A 848 10.13 13.86 -15.13
CA LEU A 848 11.35 13.72 -15.92
C LEU A 848 11.45 14.88 -16.92
N TYR A 849 12.60 15.52 -16.97
CA TYR A 849 12.94 16.55 -17.93
C TYR A 849 14.18 16.17 -18.71
N GLN A 850 14.30 16.72 -19.93
CA GLN A 850 15.49 16.66 -20.74
C GLN A 850 15.89 18.06 -21.19
N THR A 851 17.20 18.29 -21.26
CA THR A 851 17.80 19.47 -21.87
C THR A 851 18.71 19.05 -23.03
N THR A 852 18.76 19.89 -24.06
CA THR A 852 19.68 19.75 -25.21
C THR A 852 20.51 21.01 -25.44
N ASP A 853 20.49 21.96 -24.49
CA ASP A 853 21.21 23.23 -24.54
C ASP A 853 22.01 23.53 -23.27
N GLY A 854 22.35 22.49 -22.50
CA GLY A 854 23.18 22.60 -21.29
C GLY A 854 22.41 23.11 -20.09
N GLY A 855 21.11 22.80 -20.01
CA GLY A 855 20.25 23.14 -18.88
C GLY A 855 19.66 24.55 -18.90
N GLN A 856 19.74 25.27 -20.04
CA GLN A 856 19.09 26.58 -20.18
C GLN A 856 17.60 26.41 -20.37
N THR A 857 17.20 25.43 -21.18
CA THR A 857 15.82 25.01 -21.35
C THR A 857 15.67 23.53 -21.00
N TRP A 858 14.56 23.24 -20.31
CA TRP A 858 14.17 21.90 -19.90
C TRP A 858 12.81 21.59 -20.50
N THR A 859 12.74 20.47 -21.22
CA THR A 859 11.51 19.94 -21.80
C THR A 859 11.04 18.79 -20.93
N GLU A 860 9.81 18.88 -20.43
CA GLU A 860 9.17 17.78 -19.72
C GLU A 860 8.99 16.60 -20.67
N ILE A 861 9.43 15.41 -20.25
CA ILE A 861 9.15 14.15 -20.91
C ILE A 861 8.00 13.49 -20.16
N SER A 862 7.00 13.00 -20.90
CA SER A 862 5.96 12.11 -20.37
C SER A 862 6.34 10.67 -20.71
N PRO A 863 7.16 9.99 -19.89
CA PRO A 863 7.70 8.69 -20.24
C PRO A 863 6.60 7.63 -20.31
N VAL A 864 6.68 6.75 -21.31
CA VAL A 864 5.85 5.54 -21.39
C VAL A 864 6.62 4.39 -20.77
N ILE A 865 6.13 3.86 -19.64
CA ILE A 865 6.74 2.69 -18.98
C ILE A 865 6.01 1.44 -19.45
N LEU A 866 6.78 0.51 -20.04
CA LEU A 866 6.30 -0.75 -20.57
C LEU A 866 6.66 -1.89 -19.61
N PRO A 867 5.75 -2.86 -19.37
CA PRO A 867 6.00 -4.02 -18.52
C PRO A 867 7.01 -4.98 -19.13
#